data_AF-A0A960LAZ1-F1
#
_entry.id   AF-A0A960LAZ1-F1
#
_cell.length_a   1.000
_cell.length_b   1.000
_cell.length_c   1.000
_cell.angle_alpha   90.00
_cell.angle_beta   90.00
_cell.angle_gamma   90.00
#
_symmetry.space_group_name_H-M   'P 1'
#
loop_
_entity.id
_entity.type
_entity.pdbx_description
1 polymer ?
#
loop_
_entity_poly.entity_id
_entity_poly.type
_entity_poly.pdbx_seq_one_letter_code
_entity_poly.pdbx_strand_id
1 'polypeptide(L)'
;MSLSQALEDEFPPEVRARGQQYFQSKRVRLIVSRPALLMAEVQGGDSYKVYLTPDGYREYGAHCSCTAFARYETCKHLWATLLEADSRRFSWLAEAQPGYLVPLELSDLLEQDDEAEGVSSNGNGHRRPASSWRTRLSEVRATMRESLGSDAAVADFEILYVLDVDDAVTQGTPVIELASRRRRANGEWGTLRAFRPAPEELLRLSEPLDRQILGALHGARPESDRNRYSFTSADEVTHRYLLDGANAGLLVPLLCSTGRFFLRHGGDLDPRPLEWDAGEPWVLGLAVSEGTDGTEVRGYLERGGDRMDLGEPELLLMYGQVFACGRAAPFDPRGAFAWVTLLREAGVIQATTDERDALIEGILDLPAQPLLDLPEPWAQGSPPAPRPRLEVERVGRNSGERRRIGCRLRFDYGGALVDAGEPRQILRRPNSRELFSRDLEAEGVYFARLLGLGARRAPALDREYAAYLVPTRFPELVRILVGEGWVVRADGKIHRRPGPIRMSVASGVDWFDVHGEVRFDDQVVSLPALLAAARSGGGTVRLGDGSVGLLPEEWLERSGILAAFAHQEGDELRFARSQGFLLDALLAAAEVEPELDAGFAEFRHQLAHFEGIAPVHEPDSFVGTLREYQRHALGWFRFLREFHLGGCLADDMGLGKTVQVLALLEQQRLELGDQRRPSLVVVPRSLVFNWIAEARHFAPRLTTLDYTGAQRKEEQSRIRQCDMVVTTYGILRRDILDLKEIDFQYVVLDEAQ
;
A
#
# COMPACT_ATOMS: atom_id res chain seq x y z
N MET A 1 -18.07 17.90 -14.98
CA MET A 1 -16.97 18.57 -14.26
C MET A 1 -16.01 19.09 -15.31
N SER A 2 -15.52 20.33 -15.22
CA SER A 2 -14.58 20.88 -16.20
C SER A 2 -13.14 20.41 -15.91
N LEU A 3 -12.21 20.51 -16.86
CA LEU A 3 -10.82 20.05 -16.67
C LEU A 3 -10.12 20.80 -15.55
N SER A 4 -10.33 22.12 -15.49
CA SER A 4 -9.73 22.96 -14.44
C SER A 4 -10.30 22.65 -13.05
N GLN A 5 -11.58 22.24 -12.94
CA GLN A 5 -12.16 21.78 -11.68
C GLN A 5 -11.57 20.44 -11.23
N ALA A 6 -11.38 19.53 -12.17
CA ALA A 6 -10.86 18.19 -11.87
C ALA A 6 -9.37 18.19 -11.50
N LEU A 7 -8.62 19.17 -12.01
CA LEU A 7 -7.18 19.33 -11.78
C LEU A 7 -6.85 20.48 -10.82
N GLU A 8 -7.84 21.04 -10.11
CA GLU A 8 -7.65 22.24 -9.29
C GLU A 8 -6.62 22.04 -8.17
N ASP A 9 -6.64 20.87 -7.53
CA ASP A 9 -5.75 20.50 -6.42
C ASP A 9 -4.29 20.27 -6.89
N GLU A 10 -4.09 20.04 -8.18
CA GLU A 10 -2.76 19.88 -8.77
C GLU A 10 -2.03 21.22 -8.93
N PHE A 11 -2.70 22.37 -8.85
CA PHE A 11 -2.04 23.69 -9.00
C PHE A 11 -2.07 24.53 -7.71
N PRO A 12 -0.92 25.05 -7.23
CA PRO A 12 -0.89 25.97 -6.11
C PRO A 12 -1.76 27.22 -6.35
N PRO A 13 -2.44 27.78 -5.33
CA PRO A 13 -3.34 28.93 -5.49
C PRO A 13 -2.70 30.14 -6.20
N GLU A 14 -1.42 30.40 -5.94
CA GLU A 14 -0.66 31.49 -6.57
C GLU A 14 -0.41 31.26 -8.07
N VAL A 15 -0.18 30.00 -8.45
CA VAL A 15 -0.02 29.59 -9.86
C VAL A 15 -1.34 29.72 -10.59
N ARG A 16 -2.45 29.31 -9.94
CA ARG A 16 -3.81 29.45 -10.47
C ARG A 16 -4.19 30.91 -10.69
N ALA A 17 -3.94 31.78 -9.72
CA ALA A 17 -4.20 33.21 -9.83
C ALA A 17 -3.42 33.86 -10.99
N ARG A 18 -2.16 33.49 -11.18
CA ARG A 18 -1.35 33.98 -12.31
C ARG A 18 -1.80 33.39 -13.66
N GLY A 19 -2.14 32.10 -13.72
CA GLY A 19 -2.67 31.49 -14.94
C GLY A 19 -4.02 32.09 -15.34
N GLN A 20 -4.88 32.40 -14.37
CA GLN A 20 -6.14 33.11 -14.60
C GLN A 20 -5.93 34.47 -15.29
N GLN A 21 -4.91 35.24 -14.88
CA GLN A 21 -4.56 36.51 -15.53
C GLN A 21 -4.13 36.33 -16.99
N TYR A 22 -3.36 35.27 -17.29
CA TYR A 22 -2.92 34.97 -18.65
C TYR A 22 -4.07 34.57 -19.57
N PHE A 23 -5.00 33.76 -19.05
CA PHE A 23 -6.24 33.41 -19.74
C PHE A 23 -7.11 34.65 -19.99
N GLN A 24 -7.40 35.47 -18.98
CA GLN A 24 -8.19 36.70 -19.10
C GLN A 24 -7.57 37.72 -20.06
N SER A 25 -6.24 37.77 -20.13
CA SER A 25 -5.50 38.62 -21.06
C SER A 25 -5.44 38.07 -22.50
N LYS A 26 -6.14 36.97 -22.80
CA LYS A 26 -6.17 36.30 -24.12
C LYS A 26 -4.77 35.95 -24.66
N ARG A 27 -3.87 35.50 -23.78
CA ARG A 27 -2.49 35.16 -24.12
C ARG A 27 -2.29 33.70 -24.52
N VAL A 28 -3.37 32.92 -24.59
CA VAL A 28 -3.35 31.50 -24.94
C VAL A 28 -3.91 31.35 -26.35
N ARG A 29 -3.17 30.68 -27.23
CA ARG A 29 -3.60 30.32 -28.57
C ARG A 29 -3.50 28.81 -28.74
N LEU A 30 -4.63 28.14 -28.91
CA LEU A 30 -4.65 26.72 -29.27
C LEU A 30 -4.13 26.56 -30.71
N ILE A 31 -3.13 25.70 -30.89
CA ILE A 31 -2.55 25.35 -32.20
C ILE A 31 -3.15 24.03 -32.69
N VAL A 32 -3.24 23.01 -31.82
CA VAL A 32 -3.85 21.71 -32.13
C VAL A 32 -4.93 21.42 -31.09
N SER A 33 -6.10 20.98 -31.54
CA SER A 33 -7.20 20.57 -30.66
C SER A 33 -7.90 19.35 -31.25
N ARG A 34 -7.36 18.16 -30.96
CA ARG A 34 -7.94 16.86 -31.35
C ARG A 34 -8.03 15.95 -30.12
N PRO A 35 -8.87 14.90 -30.12
CA PRO A 35 -9.08 14.05 -28.95
C PRO A 35 -7.80 13.47 -28.33
N ALA A 36 -6.77 13.17 -29.12
CA ALA A 36 -5.51 12.60 -28.63
C ALA A 36 -4.45 13.65 -28.22
N LEU A 37 -4.62 14.93 -28.61
CA LEU A 37 -3.60 15.96 -28.38
C LEU A 37 -4.21 17.37 -28.40
N LEU A 38 -3.93 18.12 -27.36
CA LEU A 38 -4.15 19.55 -27.28
C LEU A 38 -2.80 20.26 -27.15
N MET A 39 -2.47 21.10 -28.14
CA MET A 39 -1.26 21.92 -28.15
C MET A 39 -1.65 23.38 -28.12
N ALA A 40 -1.02 24.15 -27.23
CA ALA A 40 -1.23 25.58 -27.10
C ALA A 40 0.09 26.34 -27.07
N GLU A 41 0.04 27.56 -27.57
CA GLU A 41 1.08 28.56 -27.43
C GLU A 41 0.62 29.63 -26.44
N VAL A 42 1.42 29.88 -25.41
CA VAL A 42 1.10 30.84 -24.35
C VAL A 42 2.13 31.96 -24.35
N GLN A 43 1.67 33.19 -24.58
CA GLN A 43 2.52 34.35 -24.74
C GLN A 43 2.80 35.04 -23.39
N GLY A 44 4.05 35.02 -22.94
CA GLY A 44 4.52 35.60 -21.68
C GLY A 44 5.66 36.60 -21.89
N GLY A 45 6.79 36.38 -21.19
CA GLY A 45 8.06 37.05 -21.52
C GLY A 45 8.65 36.55 -22.84
N ASP A 46 8.50 35.24 -23.08
CA ASP A 46 8.73 34.56 -24.36
C ASP A 46 7.46 33.81 -24.79
N SER A 47 7.51 33.10 -25.92
CA SER A 47 6.47 32.15 -26.33
C SER A 47 6.73 30.77 -25.74
N TYR A 48 5.73 30.20 -25.06
CA TYR A 48 5.83 28.88 -24.43
C TYR A 48 4.87 27.88 -25.08
N LYS A 49 5.37 26.71 -25.44
CA LYS A 49 4.55 25.60 -25.96
C LYS A 49 4.05 24.76 -24.79
N VAL A 50 2.76 24.46 -24.81
CA VAL A 50 2.07 23.62 -23.84
C VAL A 50 1.43 22.46 -24.58
N TYR A 51 1.66 21.25 -24.11
CA TYR A 51 1.06 20.02 -24.64
C TYR A 51 0.20 19.39 -23.56
N LEU A 52 -0.92 18.82 -23.97
CA LEU A 52 -1.85 18.10 -23.12
C LEU A 52 -2.40 16.91 -23.90
N THR A 53 -2.16 15.68 -23.44
CA THR A 53 -2.64 14.44 -24.06
C THR A 53 -3.47 13.66 -23.04
N PRO A 54 -4.67 13.18 -23.39
CA PRO A 54 -5.36 12.22 -22.54
C PRO A 54 -4.71 10.83 -22.71
N ASP A 55 -4.28 10.24 -21.60
CA ASP A 55 -3.86 8.84 -21.55
C ASP A 55 -5.05 8.03 -21.02
N GLY A 56 -5.42 6.94 -21.69
CA GLY A 56 -6.75 6.29 -21.68
C GLY A 56 -7.33 5.82 -20.33
N TYR A 57 -6.70 6.14 -19.20
CA TYR A 57 -7.04 5.74 -17.83
C TYR A 57 -7.24 6.93 -16.87
N ARG A 58 -8.01 7.96 -17.27
CA ARG A 58 -8.32 9.16 -16.45
C ARG A 58 -7.11 10.05 -16.10
N GLU A 59 -6.02 9.93 -16.86
CA GLU A 59 -4.79 10.70 -16.68
C GLU A 59 -4.60 11.68 -17.84
N TYR A 60 -3.96 12.82 -17.58
CA TYR A 60 -3.53 13.73 -18.65
C TYR A 60 -2.02 13.91 -18.62
N GLY A 61 -1.36 13.48 -19.69
CA GLY A 61 0.00 13.88 -19.99
C GLY A 61 0.06 15.38 -20.24
N ALA A 62 1.01 16.08 -19.63
CA ALA A 62 1.22 17.49 -19.82
C ALA A 62 2.69 17.85 -19.96
N HIS A 63 2.98 18.82 -20.81
CA HIS A 63 4.30 19.41 -20.93
C HIS A 63 4.18 20.91 -21.10
N CYS A 64 5.12 21.67 -20.53
CA CYS A 64 5.31 23.06 -20.89
C CYS A 64 6.79 23.40 -21.01
N SER A 65 7.15 24.09 -22.09
CA SER A 65 8.52 24.52 -22.39
C SER A 65 9.09 25.62 -21.45
N CYS A 66 8.45 25.89 -20.31
CA CYS A 66 8.90 26.92 -19.37
C CYS A 66 9.69 26.32 -18.20
N THR A 67 10.65 27.09 -17.70
CA THR A 67 11.55 26.67 -16.60
C THR A 67 10.81 26.30 -15.32
N ALA A 68 9.66 26.92 -15.05
CA ALA A 68 8.84 26.57 -13.91
C ALA A 68 8.22 25.17 -14.04
N PHE A 69 7.83 24.76 -15.24
CA PHE A 69 7.30 23.41 -15.47
C PHE A 69 8.39 22.36 -15.34
N ALA A 70 9.59 22.61 -15.89
CA ALA A 70 10.75 21.73 -15.73
C ALA A 70 11.15 21.49 -14.26
N ARG A 71 10.76 22.38 -13.34
CA ARG A 71 11.10 22.29 -11.91
C ARG A 71 9.96 21.82 -11.01
N TYR A 72 8.72 22.16 -11.36
CA TYR A 72 7.55 21.99 -10.50
C TYR A 72 6.43 21.18 -11.14
N GLU A 73 6.61 20.75 -12.40
CA GLU A 73 5.66 19.94 -13.19
C GLU A 73 4.27 20.57 -13.37
N THR A 74 4.13 21.83 -12.94
CA THR A 74 2.94 22.64 -13.00
C THR A 74 3.35 24.09 -13.20
N CYS A 75 2.59 24.84 -13.98
CA CYS A 75 2.93 26.23 -14.25
C CYS A 75 1.70 27.05 -14.64
N LYS A 76 1.85 28.38 -14.59
CA LYS A 76 0.79 29.33 -14.95
C LYS A 76 0.35 29.20 -16.41
N HIS A 77 1.23 28.76 -17.31
CA HIS A 77 0.92 28.59 -18.74
C HIS A 77 0.05 27.35 -19.00
N LEU A 78 0.35 26.25 -18.29
CA LEU A 78 -0.47 25.04 -18.32
C LEU A 78 -1.87 25.32 -17.74
N TRP A 79 -1.94 26.00 -16.59
CA TRP A 79 -3.24 26.39 -16.00
C TRP A 79 -4.06 27.30 -16.93
N ALA A 80 -3.43 28.29 -17.56
CA ALA A 80 -4.11 29.14 -18.54
C ALA A 80 -4.64 28.35 -19.75
N THR A 81 -3.90 27.30 -20.16
CA THR A 81 -4.31 26.40 -21.25
C THR A 81 -5.50 25.53 -20.86
N LEU A 82 -5.54 25.04 -19.63
CA LEU A 82 -6.70 24.30 -19.09
C LEU A 82 -7.97 25.17 -19.08
N LEU A 83 -7.86 26.43 -18.67
CA LEU A 83 -8.97 27.39 -18.69
C LEU A 83 -9.44 27.71 -20.11
N GLU A 84 -8.51 27.87 -21.07
CA GLU A 84 -8.85 28.06 -22.48
C GLU A 84 -9.57 26.83 -23.05
N ALA A 85 -9.10 25.62 -22.74
CA ALA A 85 -9.75 24.38 -23.15
C ALA A 85 -11.18 24.25 -22.59
N ASP A 86 -11.38 24.57 -21.30
CA ASP A 86 -12.71 24.58 -20.66
C ASP A 86 -13.64 25.62 -21.30
N SER A 87 -13.12 26.80 -21.67
CA SER A 87 -13.90 27.86 -22.32
C SER A 87 -14.44 27.45 -23.70
N ARG A 88 -13.73 26.57 -24.40
CA ARG A 88 -14.06 26.06 -25.74
C ARG A 88 -15.07 24.90 -25.70
N ARG A 89 -15.32 24.32 -24.52
CA ARG A 89 -16.29 23.24 -24.28
C ARG A 89 -16.11 22.03 -25.21
N PHE A 90 -14.88 21.54 -25.37
CA PHE A 90 -14.64 20.31 -26.13
C PHE A 90 -15.37 19.13 -25.49
N SER A 91 -16.25 18.44 -26.24
CA SER A 91 -17.09 17.36 -25.72
C SER A 91 -16.29 16.12 -25.27
N TRP A 92 -15.20 15.81 -25.96
CA TRP A 92 -14.32 14.67 -25.67
C TRP A 92 -13.48 14.85 -24.39
N LEU A 93 -13.27 16.09 -23.93
CA LEU A 93 -12.60 16.34 -22.64
C LEU A 93 -13.51 15.99 -21.44
N ALA A 94 -14.83 16.00 -21.62
CA ALA A 94 -15.80 15.68 -20.56
C ALA A 94 -15.97 14.17 -20.31
N GLU A 95 -15.68 13.34 -21.32
CA GLU A 95 -15.75 11.88 -21.22
C GLU A 95 -14.56 11.27 -20.47
N ALA A 96 -13.41 11.94 -20.49
CA ALA A 96 -12.16 11.44 -19.91
C ALA A 96 -12.06 11.51 -18.37
N GLN A 97 -12.95 12.26 -17.69
CA GLN A 97 -12.94 12.54 -16.23
C GLN A 97 -11.52 12.56 -15.60
N PRO A 98 -10.71 13.60 -15.85
CA PRO A 98 -9.35 13.70 -15.34
C PRO A 98 -9.29 13.59 -13.82
N GLY A 99 -8.39 12.80 -13.27
CA GLY A 99 -8.08 12.83 -11.84
C GLY A 99 -6.79 13.58 -11.50
N TYR A 100 -5.86 13.71 -12.45
CA TYR A 100 -4.47 14.16 -12.20
C TYR A 100 -3.67 14.41 -13.49
N LEU A 101 -2.53 15.12 -13.37
CA LEU A 101 -1.57 15.43 -14.45
C LEU A 101 -0.28 14.60 -14.31
N VAL A 102 0.28 14.16 -15.45
CA VAL A 102 1.55 13.43 -15.56
C VAL A 102 2.50 14.22 -16.47
N PRO A 103 3.78 14.45 -16.13
CA PRO A 103 4.73 15.08 -17.04
C PRO A 103 4.99 14.20 -18.26
N LEU A 104 4.91 14.77 -19.46
CA LEU A 104 5.30 14.09 -20.70
C LEU A 104 6.80 14.27 -20.96
N GLU A 105 7.51 13.17 -21.22
CA GLU A 105 8.82 13.16 -21.86
C GLU A 105 8.64 13.51 -23.35
N LEU A 106 9.45 14.42 -23.88
CA LEU A 106 9.30 14.92 -25.27
C LEU A 106 9.53 13.82 -26.33
N SER A 107 10.17 12.71 -25.96
CA SER A 107 10.34 11.52 -26.81
C SER A 107 9.01 10.87 -27.19
N ASP A 108 8.00 10.91 -26.31
CA ASP A 108 6.74 10.16 -26.46
C ASP A 108 5.78 10.81 -27.47
N LEU A 109 6.05 12.07 -27.86
CA LEU A 109 5.24 12.83 -28.81
C LEU A 109 5.73 12.70 -30.27
N LEU A 110 6.89 12.06 -30.50
CA LEU A 110 7.53 11.99 -31.82
C LEU A 110 7.14 10.75 -32.65
N GLU A 111 6.31 9.84 -32.13
CA GLU A 111 5.90 8.63 -32.85
C GLU A 111 4.56 8.76 -33.61
N GLN A 112 3.85 9.88 -33.50
CA GLN A 112 2.53 10.05 -34.13
C GLN A 112 2.30 11.47 -34.65
N ASP A 113 2.98 11.87 -35.73
CA ASP A 113 2.53 12.93 -36.66
C ASP A 113 3.45 13.00 -37.91
N ASP A 114 3.50 11.94 -38.71
CA ASP A 114 3.84 12.06 -40.13
C ASP A 114 2.55 12.28 -40.92
N GLU A 115 2.04 13.52 -40.90
CA GLU A 115 1.19 14.13 -41.95
C GLU A 115 0.58 15.46 -41.43
N ALA A 116 1.30 16.58 -41.54
CA ALA A 116 0.69 17.90 -41.70
C ALA A 116 1.70 18.95 -42.18
N GLU A 117 1.43 19.39 -43.42
CA GLU A 117 1.91 20.53 -44.19
C GLU A 117 2.68 21.65 -43.48
N GLY A 118 3.75 22.07 -44.16
CA GLY A 118 4.66 23.10 -43.72
C GLY A 118 4.09 24.51 -43.67
N VAL A 119 4.66 25.31 -42.75
CA VAL A 119 4.73 26.76 -42.87
C VAL A 119 6.12 27.18 -42.40
N SER A 120 6.94 27.57 -43.37
CA SER A 120 8.20 28.29 -43.15
C SER A 120 7.90 29.74 -42.80
N SER A 121 8.49 30.23 -41.71
CA SER A 121 8.87 31.64 -41.63
C SER A 121 10.11 31.82 -40.76
N ASN A 122 11.24 32.10 -41.39
CA ASN A 122 12.22 33.01 -40.80
C ASN A 122 12.69 33.97 -41.87
N GLY A 123 12.37 35.24 -41.66
CA GLY A 123 12.89 36.34 -42.45
C GLY A 123 14.31 36.66 -42.01
N ASN A 124 15.20 36.82 -42.97
CA ASN A 124 16.08 37.98 -42.97
C ASN A 124 16.44 38.34 -44.41
N GLY A 125 16.12 39.58 -44.77
CA GLY A 125 16.17 40.05 -46.14
C GLY A 125 17.59 40.34 -46.60
N HIS A 126 17.86 40.02 -47.86
CA HIS A 126 18.64 40.83 -48.80
C HIS A 126 18.04 40.59 -50.20
N ARG A 127 17.38 41.61 -50.77
CA ARG A 127 16.83 41.56 -52.13
C ARG A 127 17.98 41.53 -53.14
N ARG A 128 18.28 40.37 -53.73
CA ARG A 128 19.01 40.27 -55.00
C ARG A 128 18.03 40.49 -56.17
N PRO A 129 18.46 41.14 -57.27
CA PRO A 129 17.58 41.41 -58.41
C PRO A 129 17.05 40.11 -59.03
N ALA A 130 15.81 40.13 -59.49
CA ALA A 130 15.13 38.93 -60.01
C ALA A 130 15.81 38.41 -61.28
N SER A 131 16.60 37.34 -61.14
CA SER A 131 17.01 36.49 -62.27
C SER A 131 15.76 35.89 -62.93
N SER A 132 15.78 35.80 -64.26
CA SER A 132 14.64 35.26 -65.02
C SER A 132 14.32 33.82 -64.59
N TRP A 133 13.05 33.40 -64.67
CA TRP A 133 12.65 32.03 -64.32
C TRP A 133 13.46 30.97 -65.07
N ARG A 134 13.95 31.28 -66.28
CA ARG A 134 14.82 30.41 -67.08
C ARG A 134 16.21 30.23 -66.47
N THR A 135 16.78 31.28 -65.90
CA THR A 135 18.08 31.24 -65.19
C THR A 135 17.97 30.42 -63.91
N ARG A 136 16.87 30.59 -63.16
CA ARG A 136 16.59 29.78 -61.96
C ARG A 136 16.36 28.32 -62.32
N LEU A 137 15.67 28.01 -63.42
CA LEU A 137 15.47 26.64 -63.87
C LEU A 137 16.76 26.00 -64.43
N SER A 138 17.68 26.78 -65.01
CA SER A 138 19.00 26.27 -65.39
C SER A 138 19.90 26.01 -64.17
N GLU A 139 19.83 26.87 -63.16
CA GLU A 139 20.50 26.65 -61.86
C GLU A 139 19.95 25.39 -61.19
N VAL A 140 18.62 25.26 -61.08
CA VAL A 140 17.96 24.05 -60.56
C VAL A 140 18.32 22.81 -61.37
N ARG A 141 18.39 22.87 -62.71
CA ARG A 141 18.83 21.73 -63.55
C ARG A 141 20.31 21.38 -63.34
N ALA A 142 21.17 22.37 -63.13
CA ALA A 142 22.59 22.14 -62.83
C ALA A 142 22.74 21.47 -61.46
N THR A 143 22.04 21.97 -60.44
CA THR A 143 22.00 21.37 -59.10
C THR A 143 21.39 19.96 -59.14
N MET A 144 20.31 19.74 -59.89
CA MET A 144 19.72 18.40 -60.07
C MET A 144 20.68 17.45 -60.78
N ARG A 145 21.48 17.90 -61.76
CA ARG A 145 22.51 17.08 -62.42
C ARG A 145 23.70 16.76 -61.52
N GLU A 146 24.07 17.66 -60.61
CA GLU A 146 25.04 17.40 -59.55
C GLU A 146 24.51 16.41 -58.50
N SER A 147 23.22 16.47 -58.17
CA SER A 147 22.57 15.54 -57.23
C SER A 147 22.30 14.16 -57.83
N LEU A 148 22.10 14.04 -59.15
CA LEU A 148 21.88 12.80 -59.90
C LEU A 148 23.20 12.13 -60.35
N GLY A 149 24.21 12.07 -59.46
CA GLY A 149 25.51 11.45 -59.75
C GLY A 149 25.40 10.11 -60.50
N SER A 150 26.33 9.85 -61.43
CA SER A 150 26.24 8.74 -62.39
C SER A 150 26.11 7.36 -61.72
N ASP A 151 25.04 6.62 -62.04
CA ASP A 151 24.79 5.22 -61.66
C ASP A 151 25.90 4.22 -62.04
N ALA A 152 26.91 4.64 -62.81
CA ALA A 152 27.95 3.77 -63.36
C ALA A 152 29.07 3.37 -62.37
N ALA A 153 29.13 3.94 -61.16
CA ALA A 153 30.26 3.74 -60.23
C ALA A 153 30.01 2.71 -59.09
N VAL A 154 28.82 2.12 -59.03
CA VAL A 154 28.35 1.34 -57.86
C VAL A 154 28.79 -0.14 -57.90
N ALA A 155 29.13 -0.71 -59.07
CA ALA A 155 29.49 -2.13 -59.17
C ALA A 155 30.89 -2.48 -58.63
N ASP A 156 31.78 -1.49 -58.46
CA ASP A 156 33.19 -1.67 -58.12
C ASP A 156 33.57 -1.11 -56.74
N PHE A 157 32.59 -0.81 -55.88
CA PHE A 157 32.80 -0.21 -54.56
C PHE A 157 31.92 -0.89 -53.51
N GLU A 158 32.48 -1.21 -52.36
CA GLU A 158 31.71 -1.68 -51.21
C GLU A 158 32.23 -1.10 -49.89
N ILE A 159 31.30 -0.93 -48.95
CA ILE A 159 31.54 -0.50 -47.58
C ILE A 159 31.65 -1.75 -46.71
N LEU A 160 32.66 -1.77 -45.85
CA LEU A 160 32.86 -2.78 -44.81
C LEU A 160 32.75 -2.10 -43.46
N TYR A 161 32.16 -2.82 -42.52
CA TYR A 161 32.07 -2.43 -41.12
C TYR A 161 33.05 -3.28 -40.34
N VAL A 162 33.89 -2.68 -39.51
CA VAL A 162 34.93 -3.39 -38.74
C VAL A 162 34.75 -3.09 -37.26
N LEU A 163 34.53 -4.13 -36.46
CA LEU A 163 34.56 -4.04 -35.00
C LEU A 163 35.99 -4.28 -34.53
N ASP A 164 36.58 -3.27 -33.90
CA ASP A 164 37.90 -3.38 -33.30
C ASP A 164 37.79 -3.89 -31.84
N VAL A 165 38.29 -5.12 -31.59
CA VAL A 165 38.18 -5.77 -30.28
C VAL A 165 39.06 -5.09 -29.23
N ASP A 166 40.31 -4.79 -29.58
CA ASP A 166 41.29 -4.22 -28.66
C ASP A 166 40.85 -2.83 -28.20
N ASP A 167 40.36 -2.02 -29.14
CA ASP A 167 39.79 -0.72 -28.84
C ASP A 167 38.47 -0.85 -28.08
N ALA A 168 37.59 -1.80 -28.44
CA ALA A 168 36.33 -1.99 -27.72
C ALA A 168 36.54 -2.39 -26.25
N VAL A 169 37.52 -3.25 -25.96
CA VAL A 169 37.90 -3.62 -24.58
C VAL A 169 38.45 -2.40 -23.83
N THR A 170 39.32 -1.62 -24.47
CA THR A 170 39.92 -0.42 -23.87
C THR A 170 38.88 0.69 -23.60
N GLN A 171 37.87 0.79 -24.47
CA GLN A 171 36.83 1.82 -24.40
C GLN A 171 35.63 1.39 -23.54
N GLY A 172 35.43 0.08 -23.32
CA GLY A 172 34.27 -0.49 -22.65
C GLY A 172 32.97 -0.43 -23.48
N THR A 173 33.08 -0.15 -24.78
CA THR A 173 31.96 0.04 -25.74
C THR A 173 32.42 -0.38 -27.13
N PRO A 174 31.53 -0.92 -27.99
CA PRO A 174 31.90 -1.30 -29.35
C PRO A 174 32.40 -0.10 -30.17
N VAL A 175 33.54 -0.30 -30.84
CA VAL A 175 34.15 0.67 -31.75
C VAL A 175 33.98 0.18 -33.19
N ILE A 176 33.15 0.87 -33.97
CA ILE A 176 32.89 0.53 -35.37
C ILE A 176 33.71 1.43 -36.29
N GLU A 177 34.64 0.84 -37.03
CA GLU A 177 35.35 1.49 -38.13
C GLU A 177 34.64 1.26 -39.46
N LEU A 178 34.44 2.35 -40.20
CA LEU A 178 34.00 2.32 -41.59
C LEU A 178 35.21 2.18 -42.50
N ALA A 179 35.18 1.14 -43.31
CA ALA A 179 36.17 0.88 -44.33
C ALA A 179 35.52 0.70 -45.69
N SER A 180 36.31 0.84 -46.75
CA SER A 180 35.85 0.58 -48.12
C SER A 180 36.95 -0.11 -48.91
N ARG A 181 36.54 -0.86 -49.92
CA ARG A 181 37.43 -1.38 -50.93
C ARG A 181 36.80 -1.30 -52.31
N ARG A 182 37.64 -1.29 -53.34
CA ARG A 182 37.20 -1.24 -54.73
C ARG A 182 37.70 -2.43 -55.53
N ARG A 183 36.92 -2.90 -56.49
CA ARG A 183 37.39 -3.94 -57.43
C ARG A 183 38.46 -3.36 -58.35
N ARG A 184 39.53 -4.12 -58.53
CA ARG A 184 40.57 -3.85 -59.52
C ARG A 184 40.08 -4.33 -60.90
N ALA A 185 40.72 -3.85 -61.96
CA ALA A 185 40.37 -4.23 -63.34
C ALA A 185 40.47 -5.75 -63.63
N ASN A 186 41.15 -6.52 -62.77
CA ASN A 186 41.24 -7.98 -62.83
C ASN A 186 40.09 -8.71 -62.08
N GLY A 187 39.12 -7.97 -61.51
CA GLY A 187 37.98 -8.52 -60.76
C GLY A 187 38.24 -8.81 -59.28
N GLU A 188 39.49 -8.72 -58.81
CA GLU A 188 39.82 -8.91 -57.39
C GLU A 188 39.58 -7.64 -56.57
N TRP A 189 39.25 -7.82 -55.29
CA TRP A 189 39.14 -6.70 -54.37
C TRP A 189 40.51 -6.07 -54.06
N GLY A 190 40.57 -4.74 -54.09
CA GLY A 190 41.73 -3.97 -53.65
C GLY A 190 41.93 -3.95 -52.13
N THR A 191 42.98 -3.27 -51.69
CA THR A 191 43.29 -3.10 -50.25
C THR A 191 42.20 -2.30 -49.54
N LEU A 192 41.89 -2.69 -48.31
CA LEU A 192 40.98 -1.97 -47.44
C LEU A 192 41.50 -0.55 -47.16
N ARG A 193 40.61 0.45 -47.22
CA ARG A 193 40.92 1.86 -46.88
C ARG A 193 39.83 2.43 -45.98
N ALA A 194 40.22 3.27 -45.02
CA ALA A 194 39.27 4.02 -44.19
C ALA A 194 38.26 4.76 -45.06
N PHE A 195 36.97 4.62 -44.74
CA PHE A 195 35.87 5.24 -45.45
C PHE A 195 35.30 6.39 -44.63
N ARG A 196 35.40 7.60 -45.17
CA ARG A 196 35.05 8.87 -44.53
C ARG A 196 33.96 9.56 -45.34
N PRO A 197 32.70 9.10 -45.26
CA PRO A 197 31.62 9.68 -46.06
C PRO A 197 31.27 11.08 -45.55
N ALA A 198 31.14 12.05 -46.46
CA ALA A 198 30.48 13.31 -46.11
C ALA A 198 28.96 13.07 -45.92
N PRO A 199 28.26 13.84 -45.07
CA PRO A 199 26.81 13.68 -44.85
C PRO A 199 25.98 13.71 -46.14
N GLU A 200 26.39 14.52 -47.12
CA GLU A 200 25.75 14.63 -48.44
C GLU A 200 25.95 13.38 -49.33
N GLU A 201 27.04 12.63 -49.11
CA GLU A 201 27.36 11.40 -49.85
C GLU A 201 26.52 10.21 -49.36
N LEU A 202 26.02 10.25 -48.12
CA LEU A 202 25.13 9.22 -47.56
C LEU A 202 23.83 9.10 -48.36
N LEU A 203 23.28 10.23 -48.83
CA LEU A 203 22.06 10.26 -49.65
C LEU A 203 22.25 9.62 -51.03
N ARG A 204 23.50 9.46 -51.47
CA ARG A 204 23.87 8.92 -52.78
C ARG A 204 24.21 7.43 -52.74
N LEU A 205 24.19 6.79 -51.57
CA LEU A 205 24.40 5.35 -51.44
C LEU A 205 23.18 4.59 -52.01
N SER A 206 23.45 3.67 -52.93
CA SER A 206 22.44 2.86 -53.61
C SER A 206 21.80 1.82 -52.70
N GLU A 207 22.52 1.32 -51.70
CA GLU A 207 22.03 0.29 -50.79
C GLU A 207 21.22 0.92 -49.64
N PRO A 208 19.92 0.60 -49.49
CA PRO A 208 19.08 1.19 -48.45
C PRO A 208 19.57 0.88 -47.03
N LEU A 209 20.15 -0.31 -46.83
CA LEU A 209 20.65 -0.76 -45.53
C LEU A 209 21.87 0.05 -45.09
N ASP A 210 22.79 0.36 -46.01
CA ASP A 210 23.96 1.21 -45.71
C ASP A 210 23.53 2.62 -45.31
N ARG A 211 22.49 3.17 -45.96
CA ARG A 211 21.93 4.49 -45.58
C ARG A 211 21.36 4.49 -44.17
N GLN A 212 20.64 3.43 -43.80
CA GLN A 212 20.07 3.28 -42.47
C GLN A 212 21.17 3.16 -41.41
N ILE A 213 22.15 2.27 -41.62
CA ILE A 213 23.26 2.04 -40.69
C ILE A 213 24.11 3.30 -40.52
N LEU A 214 24.49 3.96 -41.61
CA LEU A 214 25.34 5.15 -41.56
C LEU A 214 24.62 6.38 -41.02
N GLY A 215 23.31 6.49 -41.27
CA GLY A 215 22.45 7.50 -40.65
C GLY A 215 22.40 7.36 -39.13
N ALA A 216 22.24 6.13 -38.63
CA ALA A 216 22.28 5.85 -37.19
C ALA A 216 23.69 6.08 -36.59
N LEU A 217 24.76 5.69 -37.29
CA LEU A 217 26.14 5.92 -36.86
C LEU A 217 26.51 7.41 -36.82
N HIS A 218 25.97 8.25 -37.70
CA HIS A 218 26.19 9.70 -37.63
C HIS A 218 25.51 10.37 -36.41
N GLY A 219 24.53 9.72 -35.79
CA GLY A 219 23.99 10.10 -34.48
C GLY A 219 24.80 9.57 -33.29
N ALA A 220 25.74 8.65 -33.53
CA ALA A 220 26.64 8.09 -32.52
C ALA A 220 27.87 8.99 -32.29
N ARG A 221 28.53 8.83 -31.14
CA ARG A 221 29.64 9.72 -30.75
C ARG A 221 30.91 9.42 -31.56
N PRO A 222 31.53 10.41 -32.23
CA PRO A 222 32.82 10.23 -32.88
C PRO A 222 33.93 10.03 -31.83
N GLU A 223 34.88 9.14 -32.11
CA GLU A 223 35.93 8.80 -31.15
C GLU A 223 36.92 9.96 -30.85
N SER A 224 37.06 10.93 -31.76
CA SER A 224 37.94 12.11 -31.59
C SER A 224 37.50 13.06 -30.47
N ASP A 225 36.27 12.92 -29.94
CA ASP A 225 35.66 13.85 -28.98
C ASP A 225 36.14 13.67 -27.52
N ARG A 226 37.18 12.85 -27.30
CA ARG A 226 37.75 12.57 -25.96
C ARG A 226 38.44 13.77 -25.31
N ASN A 227 38.67 14.88 -26.00
CA ASN A 227 39.46 15.98 -25.46
C ASN A 227 39.04 17.37 -25.98
N ARG A 228 37.91 17.93 -25.49
CA ARG A 228 37.71 19.38 -25.23
C ARG A 228 36.26 19.72 -24.87
N TYR A 229 36.10 20.64 -23.91
CA TYR A 229 35.04 21.65 -23.97
C TYR A 229 35.28 22.48 -25.24
N SER A 230 34.65 22.10 -26.35
CA SER A 230 34.69 22.82 -27.61
C SER A 230 33.40 22.55 -28.36
N PHE A 231 32.59 23.58 -28.54
CA PHE A 231 31.62 23.62 -29.63
C PHE A 231 32.42 23.60 -30.93
N THR A 232 32.71 22.41 -31.44
CA THR A 232 33.35 22.23 -32.75
C THR A 232 32.30 21.74 -33.74
N SER A 233 32.28 22.43 -34.88
CA SER A 233 31.41 22.26 -36.04
C SER A 233 31.26 20.80 -36.47
N ALA A 234 30.07 20.45 -36.96
CA ALA A 234 29.64 19.16 -37.52
C ALA A 234 30.40 18.72 -38.80
N ASP A 235 31.65 19.15 -39.00
CA ASP A 235 32.44 19.01 -40.23
C ASP A 235 33.69 18.11 -40.09
N GLU A 236 33.97 17.50 -38.94
CA GLU A 236 35.04 16.50 -38.86
C GLU A 236 34.55 15.14 -39.40
N VAL A 237 34.98 14.81 -40.62
CA VAL A 237 34.68 13.54 -41.28
C VAL A 237 35.35 12.38 -40.53
N THR A 238 34.60 11.78 -39.60
CA THR A 238 35.02 10.63 -38.80
C THR A 238 34.69 9.31 -39.53
N HIS A 239 35.47 8.27 -39.25
CA HIS A 239 35.26 6.91 -39.77
C HIS A 239 35.25 5.86 -38.65
N ARG A 240 35.31 6.27 -37.39
CA ARG A 240 35.37 5.42 -36.19
C ARG A 240 34.35 5.93 -35.18
N TYR A 241 33.40 5.07 -34.81
CA TYR A 241 32.22 5.44 -34.03
C TYR A 241 32.15 4.62 -32.74
N LEU A 242 31.87 5.29 -31.63
CA LEU A 242 31.58 4.65 -30.35
C LEU A 242 30.07 4.39 -30.26
N LEU A 243 29.70 3.13 -30.06
CA LEU A 243 28.30 2.72 -29.95
C LEU A 243 27.89 2.56 -28.49
N ASP A 244 27.04 3.47 -27.99
CA ASP A 244 26.43 3.25 -26.68
C ASP A 244 25.56 1.98 -26.66
N GLY A 245 25.21 1.53 -25.45
CA GLY A 245 24.57 0.23 -25.25
C GLY A 245 23.25 0.04 -25.97
N ALA A 246 22.41 1.07 -26.03
CA ALA A 246 21.12 1.00 -26.71
C ALA A 246 21.30 0.91 -28.24
N ASN A 247 22.25 1.68 -28.79
CA ASN A 247 22.53 1.66 -30.22
C ASN A 247 23.24 0.37 -30.65
N ALA A 248 24.09 -0.22 -29.81
CA ALA A 248 24.74 -1.49 -30.10
C ALA A 248 23.74 -2.64 -30.31
N GLY A 249 22.72 -2.75 -29.46
CA GLY A 249 21.68 -3.78 -29.58
C GLY A 249 20.86 -3.69 -30.86
N LEU A 250 20.66 -2.46 -31.39
CA LEU A 250 19.94 -2.23 -32.63
C LEU A 250 20.82 -2.39 -33.87
N LEU A 251 22.07 -1.90 -33.83
CA LEU A 251 22.94 -1.84 -34.99
C LEU A 251 23.70 -3.12 -35.27
N VAL A 252 24.12 -3.88 -34.25
CA VAL A 252 24.88 -5.13 -34.45
C VAL A 252 24.12 -6.13 -35.34
N PRO A 253 22.82 -6.41 -35.12
CA PRO A 253 22.06 -7.30 -36.01
C PRO A 253 21.99 -6.78 -37.45
N LEU A 254 21.79 -5.46 -37.63
CA LEU A 254 21.74 -4.82 -38.95
C LEU A 254 23.10 -4.92 -39.65
N LEU A 255 24.19 -4.64 -38.95
CA LEU A 255 25.57 -4.76 -39.44
C LEU A 255 25.86 -6.20 -39.89
N CYS A 256 25.54 -7.20 -39.08
CA CYS A 256 25.68 -8.61 -39.46
C CYS A 256 24.86 -8.97 -40.71
N SER A 257 23.62 -8.45 -40.83
CA SER A 257 22.75 -8.74 -41.98
C SER A 257 23.30 -8.25 -43.32
N THR A 258 24.26 -7.31 -43.32
CA THR A 258 24.95 -6.85 -44.53
C THR A 258 25.88 -7.91 -45.13
N GLY A 259 26.30 -8.91 -44.34
CA GLY A 259 27.39 -9.84 -44.70
C GLY A 259 28.76 -9.17 -44.86
N ARG A 260 28.90 -7.91 -44.43
CA ARG A 260 30.08 -7.06 -44.59
C ARG A 260 30.60 -6.51 -43.26
N PHE A 261 30.21 -7.12 -42.14
CA PHE A 261 30.66 -6.76 -40.80
C PHE A 261 31.73 -7.74 -40.32
N PHE A 262 32.91 -7.26 -39.96
CA PHE A 262 34.09 -8.07 -39.68
C PHE A 262 34.67 -7.74 -38.32
N LEU A 263 35.33 -8.72 -37.70
CA LEU A 263 36.06 -8.55 -36.45
C LEU A 263 37.54 -8.24 -36.76
N ARG A 264 38.14 -7.31 -36.02
CA ARG A 264 39.59 -7.07 -36.00
C ARG A 264 40.14 -7.28 -34.60
N HIS A 265 41.18 -8.10 -34.48
CA HIS A 265 41.84 -8.41 -33.22
C HIS A 265 43.35 -8.54 -33.42
N GLY A 266 44.16 -7.90 -32.58
CA GLY A 266 45.61 -7.89 -32.73
C GLY A 266 46.12 -7.22 -34.02
N GLY A 267 45.30 -6.34 -34.61
CA GLY A 267 45.57 -5.68 -35.89
C GLY A 267 45.20 -6.49 -37.14
N ASP A 268 44.86 -7.78 -36.99
CA ASP A 268 44.44 -8.65 -38.09
C ASP A 268 42.92 -8.65 -38.25
N LEU A 269 42.46 -8.51 -39.49
CA LEU A 269 41.04 -8.56 -39.84
C LEU A 269 40.63 -10.01 -40.11
N ASP A 270 39.61 -10.51 -39.40
CA ASP A 270 39.04 -11.83 -39.67
C ASP A 270 38.54 -11.88 -41.13
N PRO A 271 38.94 -12.89 -41.93
CA PRO A 271 38.45 -13.03 -43.29
C PRO A 271 36.95 -13.36 -43.39
N ARG A 272 36.29 -13.76 -42.31
CA ARG A 272 34.88 -14.12 -42.28
C ARG A 272 34.04 -13.00 -41.68
N PRO A 273 32.90 -12.63 -42.31
CA PRO A 273 31.98 -11.70 -41.70
C PRO A 273 31.27 -12.33 -40.51
N LEU A 274 30.96 -11.50 -39.51
CA LEU A 274 30.20 -11.87 -38.33
C LEU A 274 28.75 -12.19 -38.72
N GLU A 275 28.30 -13.37 -38.34
CA GLU A 275 26.89 -13.76 -38.46
C GLU A 275 26.12 -13.35 -37.20
N TRP A 276 24.85 -12.93 -37.37
CA TRP A 276 23.97 -12.68 -36.23
C TRP A 276 23.28 -13.97 -35.80
N ASP A 277 23.45 -14.32 -34.53
CA ASP A 277 22.73 -15.40 -33.86
C ASP A 277 21.55 -14.81 -33.07
N ALA A 278 20.34 -14.94 -33.63
CA ALA A 278 19.10 -14.45 -33.04
C ALA A 278 18.51 -15.37 -31.95
N GLY A 279 19.28 -16.34 -31.43
CA GLY A 279 18.87 -17.21 -30.34
C GLY A 279 18.69 -16.47 -29.00
N GLU A 280 18.38 -17.24 -27.95
CA GLU A 280 18.33 -16.73 -26.58
C GLU A 280 19.65 -16.06 -26.17
N PRO A 281 19.63 -15.09 -25.24
CA PRO A 281 20.86 -14.48 -24.77
C PRO A 281 21.74 -15.51 -24.05
N TRP A 282 23.05 -15.38 -24.26
CA TRP A 282 24.03 -16.01 -23.38
C TRP A 282 23.95 -15.34 -22.00
N VAL A 283 23.79 -16.14 -20.94
CA VAL A 283 23.66 -15.62 -19.58
C VAL A 283 24.97 -15.87 -18.82
N LEU A 284 25.46 -14.85 -18.12
CA LEU A 284 26.64 -14.98 -17.27
C LEU A 284 26.36 -15.90 -16.06
N GLY A 285 27.27 -16.84 -15.82
CA GLY A 285 27.28 -17.72 -14.65
C GLY A 285 28.63 -17.79 -13.95
N LEU A 286 28.60 -18.20 -12.68
CA LEU A 286 29.77 -18.51 -11.87
C LEU A 286 29.65 -19.93 -11.32
N ALA A 287 30.71 -20.70 -11.47
CA ALA A 287 30.85 -22.01 -10.86
C ALA A 287 31.83 -21.94 -9.68
N VAL A 288 31.35 -22.34 -8.50
CA VAL A 288 32.18 -22.53 -7.31
C VAL A 288 32.43 -24.03 -7.15
N SER A 289 33.70 -24.44 -7.18
CA SER A 289 34.08 -25.86 -7.14
C SER A 289 35.31 -26.09 -6.28
N GLU A 290 35.52 -27.33 -5.84
CA GLU A 290 36.77 -27.75 -5.20
C GLU A 290 37.85 -28.02 -6.26
N GLY A 291 38.95 -27.27 -6.19
CA GLY A 291 40.16 -27.45 -6.98
C GLY A 291 41.26 -28.18 -6.22
N THR A 292 42.48 -28.15 -6.76
CA THR A 292 43.66 -28.81 -6.16
C THR A 292 44.21 -28.09 -4.94
N ASP A 293 44.08 -26.76 -4.90
CA ASP A 293 44.69 -25.88 -3.89
C ASP A 293 43.64 -25.16 -3.01
N GLY A 294 42.37 -25.57 -3.09
CA GLY A 294 41.27 -24.99 -2.32
C GLY A 294 39.97 -24.86 -3.14
N THR A 295 39.14 -23.89 -2.78
CA THR A 295 37.93 -23.54 -3.51
C THR A 295 38.25 -22.60 -4.67
N GLU A 296 37.72 -22.90 -5.85
CA GLU A 296 37.87 -22.11 -7.07
C GLU A 296 36.55 -21.49 -7.49
N VAL A 297 36.59 -20.24 -7.98
CA VAL A 297 35.48 -19.59 -8.67
C VAL A 297 35.86 -19.31 -10.11
N ARG A 298 35.09 -19.87 -11.04
CA ARG A 298 35.26 -19.72 -12.49
C ARG A 298 34.01 -19.12 -13.11
N GLY A 299 34.18 -18.33 -14.16
CA GLY A 299 33.06 -17.77 -14.91
C GLY A 299 32.72 -18.61 -16.13
N TYR A 300 31.45 -18.66 -16.49
CA TYR A 300 30.96 -19.30 -17.71
C TYR A 300 29.82 -18.49 -18.33
N LEU A 301 29.50 -18.79 -19.58
CA LEU A 301 28.28 -18.37 -20.25
C LEU A 301 27.41 -19.60 -20.49
N GLU A 302 26.11 -19.48 -20.24
CA GLU A 302 25.14 -20.56 -20.46
C GLU A 302 23.98 -20.10 -21.34
N ARG A 303 23.55 -20.97 -22.26
CA ARG A 303 22.40 -20.75 -23.14
C ARG A 303 21.79 -22.08 -23.55
N GLY A 304 20.50 -22.30 -23.29
CA GLY A 304 19.79 -23.49 -23.78
C GLY A 304 20.41 -24.84 -23.37
N GLY A 305 21.19 -24.88 -22.29
CA GLY A 305 21.96 -26.05 -21.85
C GLY A 305 23.38 -26.14 -22.40
N ASP A 306 23.74 -25.32 -23.38
CA ASP A 306 25.13 -25.17 -23.85
C ASP A 306 25.92 -24.28 -22.88
N ARG A 307 27.19 -24.61 -22.67
CA ARG A 307 28.12 -23.85 -21.83
C ARG A 307 29.39 -23.49 -22.58
N MET A 308 29.88 -22.28 -22.32
CA MET A 308 31.11 -21.71 -22.87
C MET A 308 31.93 -21.12 -21.73
N ASP A 309 33.25 -21.37 -21.70
CA ASP A 309 34.11 -20.74 -20.71
C ASP A 309 34.17 -19.23 -20.94
N LEU A 310 34.21 -18.44 -19.86
CA LEU A 310 34.16 -16.98 -19.94
C LEU A 310 35.37 -16.37 -20.69
N GLY A 311 36.47 -17.12 -20.82
CA GLY A 311 37.65 -16.73 -21.57
C GLY A 311 37.56 -16.97 -23.09
N GLU A 312 36.62 -17.80 -23.57
CA GLU A 312 36.51 -18.16 -24.99
C GLU A 312 36.01 -17.03 -25.92
N PRO A 313 34.99 -16.22 -25.55
CA PRO A 313 34.50 -15.16 -26.43
C PRO A 313 35.58 -14.13 -26.75
N GLU A 314 35.72 -13.74 -28.02
CA GLU A 314 36.64 -12.67 -28.42
C GLU A 314 36.27 -11.33 -27.77
N LEU A 315 34.96 -11.04 -27.60
CA LEU A 315 34.49 -9.81 -26.95
C LEU A 315 33.17 -10.02 -26.19
N LEU A 316 33.09 -9.46 -24.99
CA LEU A 316 31.88 -9.36 -24.18
C LEU A 316 31.60 -7.90 -23.85
N LEU A 317 30.37 -7.45 -24.11
CA LEU A 317 29.97 -6.07 -23.88
C LEU A 317 28.97 -5.96 -22.74
N MET A 318 29.15 -4.96 -21.86
CA MET A 318 28.27 -4.75 -20.71
C MET A 318 26.82 -4.46 -21.09
N TYR A 319 26.60 -4.00 -22.32
CA TYR A 319 25.31 -3.62 -22.85
C TYR A 319 24.68 -4.69 -23.76
N GLY A 320 25.15 -5.94 -23.64
CA GLY A 320 24.34 -7.10 -23.97
C GLY A 320 24.62 -7.75 -25.33
N GLN A 321 25.87 -7.72 -25.78
CA GLN A 321 26.31 -8.53 -26.92
C GLN A 321 27.56 -9.34 -26.55
N VAL A 322 27.63 -10.55 -27.09
CA VAL A 322 28.80 -11.42 -27.07
C VAL A 322 29.23 -11.69 -28.51
N PHE A 323 30.54 -11.68 -28.74
CA PHE A 323 31.17 -12.07 -29.99
C PHE A 323 32.02 -13.30 -29.70
N ALA A 324 31.63 -14.41 -30.29
CA ALA A 324 32.21 -15.73 -30.07
C ALA A 324 32.19 -16.52 -31.39
N CYS A 325 33.33 -17.09 -31.80
CA CYS A 325 33.40 -18.05 -32.91
C CYS A 325 32.84 -17.51 -34.25
N GLY A 326 33.11 -16.24 -34.56
CA GLY A 326 32.63 -15.59 -35.78
C GLY A 326 31.13 -15.24 -35.78
N ARG A 327 30.48 -15.26 -34.60
CA ARG A 327 29.09 -14.88 -34.42
C ARG A 327 28.93 -13.78 -33.39
N ALA A 328 27.95 -12.91 -33.62
CA ALA A 328 27.45 -11.96 -32.64
C ALA A 328 26.10 -12.47 -32.11
N ALA A 329 25.91 -12.46 -30.79
CA ALA A 329 24.69 -12.91 -30.14
C ALA A 329 24.29 -11.98 -28.98
N PRO A 330 23.01 -11.98 -28.56
CA PRO A 330 22.60 -11.31 -27.33
C PRO A 330 23.31 -11.89 -26.10
N PHE A 331 23.60 -11.05 -25.12
CA PHE A 331 24.24 -11.41 -23.86
C PHE A 331 23.52 -10.72 -22.70
N ASP A 332 23.33 -11.45 -21.60
CA ASP A 332 22.74 -10.92 -20.36
C ASP A 332 23.71 -11.14 -19.19
N PRO A 333 24.41 -10.08 -18.72
CA PRO A 333 25.29 -10.18 -17.56
C PRO A 333 24.52 -10.23 -16.22
N ARG A 334 23.18 -10.11 -16.22
CA ARG A 334 22.32 -10.01 -15.02
C ARG A 334 22.74 -8.92 -14.04
N GLY A 335 23.23 -7.80 -14.58
CA GLY A 335 23.79 -6.68 -13.80
C GLY A 335 25.15 -6.97 -13.15
N ALA A 336 25.75 -8.13 -13.41
CA ALA A 336 26.96 -8.63 -12.76
C ALA A 336 28.20 -8.59 -13.67
N PHE A 337 28.25 -7.67 -14.64
CA PHE A 337 29.33 -7.57 -15.64
C PHE A 337 30.72 -7.36 -15.03
N ALA A 338 30.82 -6.80 -13.82
CA ALA A 338 32.10 -6.66 -13.12
C ALA A 338 32.84 -8.00 -12.92
N TRP A 339 32.11 -9.12 -12.84
CA TRP A 339 32.71 -10.45 -12.83
C TRP A 339 33.43 -10.80 -14.12
N VAL A 340 32.94 -10.31 -15.27
CA VAL A 340 33.59 -10.52 -16.57
C VAL A 340 34.96 -9.88 -16.57
N THR A 341 35.06 -8.62 -16.15
CA THR A 341 36.34 -7.91 -16.04
C THR A 341 37.30 -8.63 -15.09
N LEU A 342 36.83 -8.99 -13.89
CA LEU A 342 37.65 -9.63 -12.87
C LEU A 342 38.17 -11.00 -13.30
N LEU A 343 37.29 -11.87 -13.82
CA LEU A 343 37.64 -13.25 -14.15
C LEU A 343 38.38 -13.40 -15.47
N ARG A 344 38.20 -12.49 -16.43
CA ARG A 344 39.04 -12.51 -17.65
C ARG A 344 40.46 -12.03 -17.37
N GLU A 345 40.67 -11.20 -16.36
CA GLU A 345 42.02 -10.79 -15.91
C GLU A 345 42.67 -11.84 -14.99
N ALA A 346 41.93 -12.31 -13.98
CA ALA A 346 42.45 -13.25 -12.98
C ALA A 346 42.42 -14.72 -13.42
N GLY A 347 41.58 -15.08 -14.40
CA GLY A 347 41.31 -16.45 -14.85
C GLY A 347 40.44 -17.24 -13.86
N VAL A 348 40.92 -17.37 -12.62
CA VAL A 348 40.23 -18.08 -11.53
C VAL A 348 40.46 -17.34 -10.22
N ILE A 349 39.43 -17.29 -9.38
CA ILE A 349 39.58 -16.80 -8.00
C ILE A 349 39.76 -18.00 -7.09
N GLN A 350 40.81 -17.96 -6.27
CA GLN A 350 41.18 -19.03 -5.35
C GLN A 350 40.91 -18.59 -3.91
N ALA A 351 40.36 -19.50 -3.12
CA ALA A 351 40.17 -19.34 -1.67
C ALA A 351 40.50 -20.66 -0.96
N THR A 352 40.83 -20.62 0.33
CA THR A 352 41.03 -21.86 1.08
C THR A 352 39.71 -22.61 1.28
N THR A 353 39.77 -23.91 1.51
CA THR A 353 38.58 -24.75 1.79
C THR A 353 37.77 -24.23 2.98
N ASP A 354 38.44 -23.69 4.00
CA ASP A 354 37.81 -23.13 5.20
C ASP A 354 37.09 -21.79 4.93
N GLU A 355 37.49 -21.05 3.88
CA GLU A 355 36.87 -19.79 3.47
C GLU A 355 35.69 -19.98 2.51
N ARG A 356 35.42 -21.21 2.06
CA ARG A 356 34.41 -21.52 1.04
C ARG A 356 33.04 -20.92 1.33
N ASP A 357 32.52 -21.17 2.52
CA ASP A 357 31.17 -20.68 2.89
C ASP A 357 31.14 -19.16 2.99
N ALA A 358 32.18 -18.54 3.56
CA ALA A 358 32.27 -17.08 3.64
C ALA A 358 32.37 -16.44 2.25
N LEU A 359 33.07 -17.08 1.31
CA LEU A 359 33.14 -16.65 -0.08
C LEU A 359 31.77 -16.73 -0.78
N ILE A 360 31.07 -17.86 -0.65
CA ILE A 360 29.72 -18.04 -1.23
C ILE A 360 28.74 -17.02 -0.64
N GLU A 361 28.77 -16.82 0.69
CA GLU A 361 27.97 -15.80 1.36
C GLU A 361 28.27 -14.40 0.84
N GLY A 362 29.55 -14.06 0.66
CA GLY A 362 29.98 -12.80 0.08
C GLY A 362 29.45 -12.59 -1.34
N ILE A 363 29.44 -13.64 -2.19
CA ILE A 363 28.88 -13.59 -3.54
C ILE A 363 27.35 -13.36 -3.49
N LEU A 364 26.66 -14.02 -2.56
CA LEU A 364 25.20 -13.89 -2.40
C LEU A 364 24.79 -12.51 -1.84
N ASP A 365 25.66 -11.81 -1.13
CA ASP A 365 25.39 -10.46 -0.62
C ASP A 365 25.64 -9.35 -1.65
N LEU A 366 26.21 -9.67 -2.82
CA LEU A 366 26.43 -8.69 -3.89
C LEU A 366 25.11 -8.20 -4.51
N PRO A 367 25.04 -6.92 -4.93
CA PRO A 367 23.80 -6.30 -5.40
C PRO A 367 23.24 -6.93 -6.70
N ALA A 368 24.08 -7.60 -7.49
CA ALA A 368 23.67 -8.31 -8.70
C ALA A 368 24.35 -9.67 -8.74
N GLN A 369 23.59 -10.70 -9.12
CA GLN A 369 24.05 -12.08 -9.09
C GLN A 369 23.92 -12.72 -10.48
N PRO A 370 25.00 -13.31 -11.01
CA PRO A 370 24.93 -14.16 -12.20
C PRO A 370 24.21 -15.48 -11.88
N LEU A 371 24.11 -16.39 -12.86
CA LEU A 371 23.80 -17.80 -12.55
C LEU A 371 24.87 -18.35 -11.59
N LEU A 372 24.47 -19.21 -10.66
CA LEU A 372 25.37 -19.75 -9.64
C LEU A 372 25.30 -21.28 -9.63
N ASP A 373 26.42 -21.92 -9.93
CA ASP A 373 26.63 -23.35 -9.65
C ASP A 373 27.43 -23.45 -8.36
N LEU A 374 26.77 -23.90 -7.29
CA LEU A 374 27.38 -24.01 -5.98
C LEU A 374 27.56 -25.48 -5.59
N PRO A 375 28.60 -25.81 -4.81
CA PRO A 375 28.84 -27.18 -4.36
C PRO A 375 27.86 -27.57 -3.23
N GLU A 376 27.64 -28.87 -3.04
CA GLU A 376 26.89 -29.36 -1.89
C GLU A 376 27.48 -28.83 -0.55
N PRO A 377 26.64 -28.52 0.45
CA PRO A 377 25.19 -28.73 0.50
C PRO A 377 24.37 -27.47 0.12
N TRP A 378 24.94 -26.54 -0.66
CA TRP A 378 24.19 -25.41 -1.20
C TRP A 378 23.26 -25.91 -2.30
N ALA A 379 21.94 -25.79 -2.08
CA ALA A 379 20.94 -26.38 -2.96
C ALA A 379 19.83 -25.40 -3.31
N GLN A 380 19.25 -25.57 -4.50
CA GLN A 380 18.04 -24.85 -4.88
C GLN A 380 16.81 -25.46 -4.20
N GLY A 381 16.00 -24.61 -3.58
CA GLY A 381 14.72 -24.92 -2.99
C GLY A 381 13.59 -24.14 -3.63
N SER A 382 12.35 -24.44 -3.25
CA SER A 382 11.17 -23.70 -3.71
C SER A 382 11.00 -22.41 -2.90
N PRO A 383 10.67 -21.28 -3.56
CA PRO A 383 10.41 -20.05 -2.85
C PRO A 383 9.16 -20.17 -1.96
N PRO A 384 9.20 -19.69 -0.71
CA PRO A 384 7.98 -19.49 0.06
C PRO A 384 7.14 -18.36 -0.56
N ALA A 385 5.84 -18.32 -0.27
CA ALA A 385 4.99 -17.23 -0.74
C ALA A 385 5.44 -15.88 -0.14
N PRO A 386 5.64 -14.82 -0.97
CA PRO A 386 6.08 -13.52 -0.48
C PRO A 386 5.04 -12.87 0.43
N ARG A 387 5.47 -12.37 1.58
CA ARG A 387 4.62 -11.56 2.47
C ARG A 387 4.96 -10.08 2.30
N PRO A 388 4.04 -9.24 1.80
CA PRO A 388 4.33 -7.83 1.56
C PRO A 388 4.43 -7.06 2.89
N ARG A 389 5.49 -6.25 3.01
CA ARG A 389 5.74 -5.35 4.14
C ARG A 389 5.87 -3.92 3.62
N LEU A 390 5.02 -3.03 4.10
CA LEU A 390 5.01 -1.63 3.70
C LEU A 390 5.50 -0.75 4.85
N GLU A 391 6.67 -0.13 4.68
CA GLU A 391 7.14 0.96 5.55
C GLU A 391 6.73 2.30 4.96
N VAL A 392 6.13 3.15 5.79
CA VAL A 392 5.59 4.45 5.39
C VAL A 392 6.15 5.53 6.30
N GLU A 393 6.79 6.51 5.67
CA GLU A 393 7.48 7.62 6.35
C GLU A 393 7.07 8.94 5.71
N ARG A 394 6.91 9.99 6.52
CA ARG A 394 6.61 11.33 6.01
C ARG A 394 7.86 11.95 5.41
N VAL A 395 7.83 12.23 4.10
CA VAL A 395 8.95 12.81 3.36
C VAL A 395 8.70 14.31 3.18
N GLY A 396 9.68 15.12 3.58
CA GLY A 396 9.67 16.58 3.41
C GLY A 396 10.18 17.33 4.65
N ARG A 397 11.40 17.87 4.56
CA ARG A 397 11.99 18.72 5.62
C ARG A 397 12.12 20.20 5.28
N ASN A 398 11.87 20.65 4.05
CA ASN A 398 12.05 22.05 3.68
C ASN A 398 10.86 22.68 2.93
N SER A 399 10.65 23.95 3.24
CA SER A 399 9.58 24.84 2.77
C SER A 399 9.38 24.80 1.25
N GLY A 400 8.29 24.16 0.79
CA GLY A 400 7.81 24.25 -0.59
C GLY A 400 7.38 22.92 -1.22
N GLU A 401 7.90 21.80 -0.73
CA GLU A 401 7.51 20.46 -1.23
C GLU A 401 6.21 19.99 -0.55
N ARG A 402 5.24 19.56 -1.37
CA ARG A 402 3.98 18.95 -0.89
C ARG A 402 4.33 17.79 0.05
N ARG A 403 3.70 17.73 1.23
CA ARG A 403 3.84 16.63 2.19
C ARG A 403 3.46 15.31 1.50
N ARG A 404 4.45 14.53 1.06
CA ARG A 404 4.25 13.19 0.51
C ARG A 404 4.63 12.17 1.59
N ILE A 405 4.00 11.01 1.53
CA ILE A 405 4.38 9.85 2.36
C ILE A 405 5.17 8.92 1.44
N GLY A 406 6.45 8.73 1.74
CA GLY A 406 7.30 7.77 1.05
C GLY A 406 6.92 6.36 1.47
N CYS A 407 6.81 5.46 0.51
CA CYS A 407 6.41 4.07 0.70
C CYS A 407 7.58 3.17 0.30
N ARG A 408 8.20 2.53 1.29
CA ARG A 408 9.20 1.50 1.09
C ARG A 408 8.50 0.13 1.10
N LEU A 409 8.46 -0.52 -0.05
CA LEU A 409 7.88 -1.86 -0.18
C LEU A 409 8.96 -2.92 -0.09
N ARG A 410 8.76 -3.89 0.80
CA ARG A 410 9.62 -5.05 1.01
C ARG A 410 8.81 -6.33 0.93
N PHE A 411 9.49 -7.43 0.63
CA PHE A 411 8.89 -8.76 0.63
C PHE A 411 9.66 -9.66 1.59
N ASP A 412 8.92 -10.35 2.44
CA ASP A 412 9.46 -11.32 3.39
C ASP A 412 9.16 -12.74 2.92
N TYR A 413 10.24 -13.47 2.61
CA TYR A 413 10.25 -14.86 2.18
C TYR A 413 10.66 -15.78 3.33
N GLY A 414 9.83 -15.84 4.38
CA GLY A 414 10.10 -16.73 5.54
C GLY A 414 11.34 -16.32 6.35
N GLY A 415 11.58 -15.02 6.46
CA GLY A 415 12.69 -14.39 7.18
C GLY A 415 13.75 -13.75 6.27
N ALA A 416 13.77 -14.09 4.98
CA ALA A 416 14.59 -13.38 4.00
C ALA A 416 13.84 -12.14 3.50
N LEU A 417 14.27 -10.97 3.96
CA LEU A 417 13.66 -9.68 3.63
C LEU A 417 14.40 -9.04 2.45
N VAL A 418 13.66 -8.65 1.41
CA VAL A 418 14.20 -8.00 0.20
C VAL A 418 13.40 -6.75 -0.13
N ASP A 419 14.08 -5.69 -0.59
CA ASP A 419 13.43 -4.48 -1.09
C ASP A 419 12.85 -4.73 -2.50
N ALA A 420 11.64 -4.21 -2.78
CA ALA A 420 10.96 -4.44 -4.06
C ALA A 420 11.79 -3.96 -5.27
N GLY A 421 12.57 -2.88 -5.10
CA GLY A 421 13.45 -2.34 -6.13
C GLY A 421 14.84 -2.99 -6.21
N GLU A 422 15.13 -3.96 -5.35
CA GLU A 422 16.44 -4.62 -5.35
C GLU A 422 16.59 -5.56 -6.55
N PRO A 423 17.72 -5.51 -7.30
CA PRO A 423 17.89 -6.35 -8.48
C PRO A 423 18.26 -7.81 -8.18
N ARG A 424 18.68 -8.15 -6.95
CA ARG A 424 18.99 -9.53 -6.55
C ARG A 424 17.76 -10.43 -6.75
N GLN A 425 17.92 -11.50 -7.53
CA GLN A 425 16.83 -12.45 -7.79
C GLN A 425 16.91 -13.72 -6.93
N ILE A 426 18.09 -14.13 -6.50
CA ILE A 426 18.28 -15.32 -5.67
C ILE A 426 18.46 -14.88 -4.22
N LEU A 427 17.65 -15.46 -3.34
CA LEU A 427 17.70 -15.25 -1.90
C LEU A 427 18.12 -16.53 -1.20
N ARG A 428 18.77 -16.36 -0.05
CA ARG A 428 19.12 -17.45 0.85
C ARG A 428 18.09 -17.54 1.97
N ARG A 429 17.56 -18.73 2.24
CA ARG A 429 16.72 -18.96 3.41
C ARG A 429 17.56 -18.76 4.68
N PRO A 430 17.12 -17.95 5.66
CA PRO A 430 17.92 -17.63 6.84
C PRO A 430 18.40 -18.87 7.60
N ASN A 431 19.65 -18.84 8.06
CA ASN A 431 20.30 -19.94 8.81
C ASN A 431 20.29 -21.29 8.08
N SER A 432 20.23 -21.28 6.75
CA SER A 432 20.27 -22.49 5.92
C SER A 432 21.11 -22.25 4.67
N ARG A 433 21.52 -23.34 4.01
CA ARG A 433 22.23 -23.32 2.71
C ARG A 433 21.25 -23.56 1.55
N GLU A 434 19.98 -23.25 1.75
CA GLU A 434 18.93 -23.35 0.73
C GLU A 434 18.75 -22.00 0.03
N LEU A 435 18.85 -22.01 -1.30
CA LEU A 435 18.66 -20.84 -2.15
C LEU A 435 17.35 -20.95 -2.93
N PHE A 436 16.68 -19.84 -3.16
CA PHE A 436 15.45 -19.82 -3.97
C PHE A 436 15.37 -18.52 -4.78
N SER A 437 14.66 -18.57 -5.91
CA SER A 437 14.41 -17.40 -6.75
C SER A 437 13.18 -16.65 -6.26
N ARG A 438 13.24 -15.32 -6.21
CA ARG A 438 12.07 -14.46 -5.92
C ARG A 438 10.94 -14.73 -6.90
N ASP A 439 9.71 -14.67 -6.40
CA ASP A 439 8.51 -14.72 -7.21
C ASP A 439 8.12 -13.31 -7.64
N LEU A 440 8.79 -12.82 -8.69
CA LEU A 440 8.61 -11.45 -9.20
C LEU A 440 7.18 -11.21 -9.74
N GLU A 441 6.49 -12.26 -10.18
CA GLU A 441 5.11 -12.16 -10.64
C GLU A 441 4.17 -11.86 -9.45
N ALA A 442 4.29 -12.64 -8.36
CA ALA A 442 3.53 -12.39 -7.14
C ALA A 442 3.87 -11.01 -6.52
N GLU A 443 5.15 -10.62 -6.49
CA GLU A 443 5.58 -9.29 -6.05
C GLU A 443 4.93 -8.17 -6.88
N GLY A 444 4.87 -8.36 -8.21
CA GLY A 444 4.23 -7.44 -9.14
C GLY A 444 2.74 -7.24 -8.87
N VAL A 445 2.01 -8.30 -8.50
CA VAL A 445 0.59 -8.22 -8.12
C VAL A 445 0.40 -7.36 -6.87
N TYR A 446 1.24 -7.53 -5.84
CA TYR A 446 1.18 -6.69 -4.65
C TYR A 446 1.52 -5.23 -4.96
N PHE A 447 2.53 -4.98 -5.79
CA PHE A 447 2.87 -3.62 -6.20
C PHE A 447 1.72 -2.96 -6.98
N ALA A 448 1.10 -3.68 -7.92
CA ALA A 448 -0.07 -3.21 -8.65
C ALA A 448 -1.26 -2.92 -7.71
N ARG A 449 -1.46 -3.74 -6.67
CA ARG A 449 -2.47 -3.49 -5.63
C ARG A 449 -2.20 -2.18 -4.89
N LEU A 450 -0.96 -1.92 -4.49
CA LEU A 450 -0.57 -0.67 -3.83
C LEU A 450 -0.84 0.55 -4.72
N LEU A 451 -0.51 0.48 -6.01
CA LEU A 451 -0.82 1.54 -6.98
C LEU A 451 -2.33 1.73 -7.18
N GLY A 452 -3.09 0.63 -7.27
CA GLY A 452 -4.55 0.66 -7.40
C GLY A 452 -5.27 1.31 -6.22
N LEU A 453 -4.65 1.33 -5.03
CA LEU A 453 -5.14 2.06 -3.85
C LEU A 453 -4.76 3.55 -3.85
N GLY A 454 -4.10 4.03 -4.91
CA GLY A 454 -3.75 5.43 -5.12
C GLY A 454 -2.32 5.82 -4.74
N ALA A 455 -1.43 4.85 -4.52
CA ALA A 455 0.01 5.12 -4.48
C ALA A 455 0.52 5.44 -5.89
N ARG A 456 1.53 6.31 -6.00
CA ARG A 456 2.21 6.59 -7.27
C ARG A 456 3.60 5.99 -7.25
N ARG A 457 4.01 5.33 -8.33
CA ARG A 457 5.37 4.80 -8.46
C ARG A 457 6.40 5.92 -8.26
N ALA A 458 7.47 5.64 -7.53
CA ALA A 458 8.57 6.58 -7.39
C ALA A 458 9.34 6.70 -8.72
N PRO A 459 9.96 7.86 -9.02
CA PRO A 459 10.80 8.01 -10.21
C PRO A 459 11.95 6.99 -10.21
N ALA A 460 12.42 6.56 -11.39
CA ALA A 460 13.47 5.53 -11.50
C ALA A 460 14.80 5.91 -10.81
N LEU A 461 15.06 7.20 -10.61
CA LEU A 461 16.24 7.71 -9.90
C LEU A 461 16.10 7.65 -8.37
N ASP A 462 14.89 7.48 -7.86
CA ASP A 462 14.62 7.34 -6.43
C ASP A 462 14.84 5.89 -6.00
N ARG A 463 15.91 5.68 -5.25
CA ARG A 463 16.29 4.35 -4.75
C ARG A 463 15.77 4.09 -3.34
N GLU A 464 15.15 5.07 -2.70
CA GLU A 464 14.74 4.97 -1.29
C GLU A 464 13.30 4.48 -1.13
N TYR A 465 12.42 4.94 -2.03
CA TYR A 465 10.99 4.62 -2.00
C TYR A 465 10.55 3.92 -3.27
N ALA A 466 9.67 2.93 -3.13
CA ALA A 466 9.05 2.27 -4.28
C ALA A 466 7.85 3.07 -4.80
N ALA A 467 7.17 3.79 -3.90
CA ALA A 467 6.00 4.61 -4.24
C ALA A 467 5.83 5.81 -3.28
N TYR A 468 4.92 6.72 -3.65
CA TYR A 468 4.51 7.88 -2.88
C TYR A 468 3.00 7.90 -2.67
N LEU A 469 2.58 8.28 -1.47
CA LEU A 469 1.17 8.41 -1.08
C LEU A 469 0.81 9.85 -0.67
N VAL A 470 -0.45 10.21 -0.91
CA VAL A 470 -1.05 11.46 -0.42
C VAL A 470 -1.56 11.22 1.02
N PRO A 471 -1.29 12.12 1.99
CA PRO A 471 -1.65 11.91 3.39
C PRO A 471 -3.13 11.64 3.68
N THR A 472 -4.05 12.17 2.86
CA THR A 472 -5.50 12.04 3.07
C THR A 472 -6.01 10.62 2.90
N ARG A 473 -5.37 9.80 2.06
CA ARG A 473 -5.75 8.40 1.81
C ARG A 473 -5.03 7.40 2.72
N PHE A 474 -4.13 7.89 3.56
CA PHE A 474 -3.29 7.05 4.39
C PHE A 474 -4.08 6.11 5.33
N PRO A 475 -5.08 6.58 6.10
CA PRO A 475 -5.79 5.72 7.06
C PRO A 475 -6.57 4.59 6.39
N GLU A 476 -7.25 4.90 5.27
CA GLU A 476 -8.04 3.93 4.51
C GLU A 476 -7.14 2.86 3.87
N LEU A 477 -6.02 3.27 3.28
CA LEU A 477 -5.06 2.34 2.68
C LEU A 477 -4.46 1.40 3.72
N VAL A 478 -4.06 1.91 4.89
CA VAL A 478 -3.53 1.06 5.98
C VAL A 478 -4.57 0.03 6.39
N ARG A 479 -5.86 0.40 6.51
CA ARG A 479 -6.93 -0.55 6.83
C ARG A 479 -7.07 -1.65 5.79
N ILE A 480 -7.11 -1.30 4.50
CA ILE A 480 -7.28 -2.27 3.40
C ILE A 480 -6.08 -3.23 3.38
N LEU A 481 -4.86 -2.70 3.40
CA LEU A 481 -3.64 -3.51 3.30
C LEU A 481 -3.49 -4.47 4.49
N VAL A 482 -3.67 -3.96 5.72
CA VAL A 482 -3.58 -4.82 6.92
C VAL A 482 -4.71 -5.87 6.93
N GLY A 483 -5.89 -5.53 6.41
CA GLY A 483 -7.00 -6.48 6.20
C GLY A 483 -6.65 -7.60 5.19
N GLU A 484 -5.91 -7.27 4.13
CA GLU A 484 -5.38 -8.20 3.12
C GLU A 484 -4.15 -9.01 3.60
N GLY A 485 -3.71 -8.81 4.84
CA GLY A 485 -2.58 -9.55 5.44
C GLY A 485 -1.22 -8.90 5.24
N TRP A 486 -1.16 -7.65 4.79
CA TRP A 486 0.10 -6.90 4.72
C TRP A 486 0.59 -6.49 6.10
N VAL A 487 1.91 -6.46 6.28
CA VAL A 487 2.52 -5.85 7.47
C VAL A 487 2.81 -4.39 7.17
N VAL A 488 2.06 -3.47 7.79
CA VAL A 488 2.23 -2.04 7.57
C VAL A 488 2.88 -1.37 8.79
N ARG A 489 3.95 -0.62 8.56
CA ARG A 489 4.69 0.11 9.59
C ARG A 489 4.74 1.60 9.27
N ALA A 490 4.12 2.42 10.11
CA ALA A 490 4.06 3.87 9.94
C ALA A 490 4.73 4.60 11.09
N ASP A 491 5.58 5.58 10.77
CA ASP A 491 6.34 6.36 11.76
C ASP A 491 7.05 5.44 12.79
N GLY A 492 7.60 4.32 12.31
CA GLY A 492 8.27 3.30 13.12
C GLY A 492 7.37 2.32 13.88
N LYS A 493 6.04 2.45 13.81
CA LYS A 493 5.08 1.62 14.54
C LYS A 493 4.30 0.66 13.65
N ILE A 494 4.19 -0.59 14.08
CA ILE A 494 3.41 -1.63 13.39
C ILE A 494 1.93 -1.35 13.59
N HIS A 495 1.16 -1.45 12.51
CA HIS A 495 -0.30 -1.35 12.53
C HIS A 495 -0.90 -2.76 12.46
N ARG A 496 -1.76 -3.08 13.42
CA ARG A 496 -2.35 -4.42 13.57
C ARG A 496 -3.84 -4.38 13.31
N ARG A 497 -4.36 -5.44 12.67
CA ARG A 497 -5.80 -5.61 12.49
C ARG A 497 -6.47 -5.99 13.81
N PRO A 498 -7.72 -5.55 14.03
CA PRO A 498 -8.54 -6.12 15.08
C PRO A 498 -8.90 -7.57 14.72
N GLY A 499 -8.76 -8.47 15.68
CA GLY A 499 -9.34 -9.80 15.65
C GLY A 499 -10.84 -9.77 16.00
N PRO A 500 -11.48 -10.94 16.10
CA PRO A 500 -12.88 -11.02 16.52
C PRO A 500 -13.03 -10.50 17.95
N ILE A 501 -14.14 -9.83 18.20
CA ILE A 501 -14.50 -9.30 19.50
C ILE A 501 -15.08 -10.44 20.32
N ARG A 502 -14.58 -10.60 21.55
CA ARG A 502 -15.15 -11.54 22.51
C ARG A 502 -15.86 -10.75 23.58
N MET A 503 -17.06 -11.19 23.92
CA MET A 503 -17.86 -10.59 24.99
C MET A 503 -18.33 -11.69 25.93
N SER A 504 -18.38 -11.36 27.21
CA SER A 504 -19.04 -12.20 28.21
C SER A 504 -19.89 -11.35 29.14
N VAL A 505 -20.95 -11.95 29.65
CA VAL A 505 -21.86 -11.33 30.62
C VAL A 505 -21.87 -12.16 31.88
N ALA A 506 -21.47 -11.57 32.99
CA ALA A 506 -21.51 -12.16 34.32
C ALA A 506 -22.63 -11.53 35.15
N SER A 507 -23.41 -12.36 35.83
CA SER A 507 -24.51 -11.93 36.68
C SER A 507 -24.02 -11.73 38.12
N GLY A 508 -24.13 -10.49 38.60
CA GLY A 508 -23.98 -10.14 40.01
C GLY A 508 -25.31 -10.20 40.77
N VAL A 509 -25.29 -9.66 41.99
CA VAL A 509 -26.51 -9.55 42.83
C VAL A 509 -27.46 -8.52 42.23
N ASP A 510 -27.01 -7.27 42.09
CA ASP A 510 -27.84 -6.15 41.61
C ASP A 510 -27.49 -5.67 40.19
N TRP A 511 -26.58 -6.36 39.51
CA TRP A 511 -26.02 -5.92 38.24
C TRP A 511 -25.63 -7.07 37.29
N PHE A 512 -25.42 -6.71 36.03
CA PHE A 512 -24.77 -7.51 35.00
C PHE A 512 -23.46 -6.84 34.61
N ASP A 513 -22.36 -7.55 34.77
CA ASP A 513 -21.03 -7.11 34.37
C ASP A 513 -20.74 -7.61 32.95
N VAL A 514 -20.48 -6.68 32.04
CA VAL A 514 -20.16 -6.96 30.64
C VAL A 514 -18.67 -6.79 30.45
N HIS A 515 -18.01 -7.89 30.13
CA HIS A 515 -16.62 -7.91 29.73
C HIS A 515 -16.56 -7.98 28.20
N GLY A 516 -15.68 -7.17 27.61
CA GLY A 516 -15.40 -7.25 26.19
C GLY A 516 -13.92 -7.08 25.94
N GLU A 517 -13.37 -7.90 25.06
CA GLU A 517 -11.97 -7.81 24.64
C GLU A 517 -11.83 -7.94 23.13
N VAL A 518 -10.86 -7.21 22.57
CA VAL A 518 -10.43 -7.36 21.18
C VAL A 518 -8.95 -7.72 21.17
N ARG A 519 -8.61 -8.77 20.41
CA ARG A 519 -7.22 -9.20 20.24
C ARG A 519 -6.63 -8.59 18.99
N PHE A 520 -5.47 -7.98 19.13
CA PHE A 520 -4.61 -7.50 18.06
C PHE A 520 -3.37 -8.37 18.04
N ASP A 521 -3.46 -9.49 17.31
CA ASP A 521 -2.50 -10.59 17.38
C ASP A 521 -2.32 -11.13 18.82
N ASP A 522 -1.18 -10.84 19.45
CA ASP A 522 -0.80 -11.24 20.80
C ASP A 522 -1.21 -10.22 21.89
N GLN A 523 -1.72 -9.06 21.48
CA GLN A 523 -2.11 -7.97 22.39
C GLN A 523 -3.63 -7.98 22.61
N VAL A 524 -4.08 -7.74 23.84
CA VAL A 524 -5.50 -7.70 24.21
C VAL A 524 -5.86 -6.29 24.68
N VAL A 525 -6.99 -5.76 24.20
CA VAL A 525 -7.50 -4.45 24.61
C VAL A 525 -8.93 -4.60 25.13
N SER A 526 -9.21 -4.03 26.30
CA SER A 526 -10.53 -4.04 26.93
C SER A 526 -11.52 -3.12 26.20
N LEU A 527 -12.81 -3.49 26.27
CA LEU A 527 -13.92 -2.74 25.70
C LEU A 527 -13.95 -1.27 26.16
N PRO A 528 -13.76 -0.93 27.46
CA PRO A 528 -13.72 0.47 27.88
C PRO A 528 -12.56 1.26 27.26
N ALA A 529 -11.39 0.63 27.09
CA ALA A 529 -10.24 1.27 26.44
C ALA A 529 -10.51 1.53 24.95
N LEU A 530 -11.16 0.59 24.25
CA LEU A 530 -11.59 0.77 22.85
C LEU A 530 -12.61 1.90 22.70
N LEU A 531 -13.60 1.96 23.59
CA LEU A 531 -14.62 3.02 23.59
C LEU A 531 -14.01 4.39 23.94
N ALA A 532 -13.01 4.45 24.81
CA ALA A 532 -12.26 5.67 25.09
C ALA A 532 -11.47 6.14 23.86
N ALA A 533 -10.79 5.21 23.17
CA ALA A 533 -10.07 5.51 21.93
C ALA A 533 -11.01 6.02 20.83
N ALA A 534 -12.17 5.37 20.63
CA ALA A 534 -13.18 5.79 19.66
C ALA A 534 -13.69 7.21 19.92
N ARG A 535 -13.99 7.55 21.19
CA ARG A 535 -14.44 8.90 21.59
C ARG A 535 -13.40 9.99 21.35
N SER A 536 -12.11 9.65 21.38
CA SER A 536 -11.02 10.59 21.09
C SER A 536 -10.85 10.91 19.60
N GLY A 537 -11.65 10.30 18.71
CA GLY A 537 -11.68 10.59 17.27
C GLY A 537 -10.51 10.00 16.48
N GLY A 538 -9.63 9.23 17.12
CA GLY A 538 -8.60 8.46 16.44
C GLY A 538 -9.13 7.06 16.13
N GLY A 539 -9.21 6.66 14.86
CA GLY A 539 -9.55 5.29 14.43
C GLY A 539 -8.49 4.23 14.81
N THR A 540 -7.73 4.46 15.88
CA THR A 540 -6.59 3.65 16.33
C THR A 540 -6.48 3.63 17.84
N VAL A 541 -6.00 2.52 18.41
CA VAL A 541 -5.65 2.35 19.83
C VAL A 541 -4.17 2.01 20.00
N ARG A 542 -3.52 2.51 21.05
CA ARG A 542 -2.15 2.12 21.38
C ARG A 542 -2.15 0.82 22.17
N LEU A 543 -1.31 -0.12 21.76
CA LEU A 543 -1.18 -1.44 22.37
C LEU A 543 -0.03 -1.46 23.40
N GLY A 544 0.00 -2.48 24.27
CA GLY A 544 0.96 -2.59 25.37
C GLY A 544 2.43 -2.70 24.93
N ASP A 545 2.66 -3.28 23.74
CA ASP A 545 3.97 -3.40 23.10
C ASP A 545 4.41 -2.11 22.35
N GLY A 546 3.60 -1.04 22.37
CA GLY A 546 3.84 0.22 21.66
C GLY A 546 3.38 0.23 20.20
N SER A 547 2.85 -0.87 19.68
CA SER A 547 2.21 -0.94 18.36
C SER A 547 0.83 -0.27 18.34
N VAL A 548 0.22 -0.15 17.16
CA VAL A 548 -1.04 0.55 16.94
C VAL A 548 -2.08 -0.42 16.42
N GLY A 549 -3.17 -0.62 17.15
CA GLY A 549 -4.33 -1.39 16.71
C GLY A 549 -5.32 -0.51 15.93
N LEU A 550 -5.81 -0.97 14.79
CA LEU A 550 -6.86 -0.29 14.03
C LEU A 550 -8.23 -0.56 14.69
N LEU A 551 -9.01 0.48 14.95
CA LEU A 551 -10.30 0.31 15.60
C LEU A 551 -11.35 -0.31 14.65
N PRO A 552 -12.18 -1.26 15.13
CA PRO A 552 -13.29 -1.80 14.36
C PRO A 552 -14.46 -0.80 14.37
N GLU A 553 -14.38 0.24 13.53
CA GLU A 553 -15.32 1.37 13.50
C GLU A 553 -16.79 0.96 13.37
N GLU A 554 -17.12 0.03 12.47
CA GLU A 554 -18.50 -0.42 12.25
C GLU A 554 -19.14 -1.01 13.51
N TRP A 555 -18.36 -1.75 14.30
CA TRP A 555 -18.83 -2.27 15.58
C TRP A 555 -18.87 -1.19 16.66
N LEU A 556 -17.87 -0.31 16.72
CA LEU A 556 -17.83 0.78 17.72
C LEU A 556 -18.99 1.76 17.56
N GLU A 557 -19.41 2.05 16.33
CA GLU A 557 -20.61 2.87 16.07
C GLU A 557 -21.86 2.24 16.69
N ARG A 558 -21.99 0.91 16.63
CA ARG A 558 -23.12 0.16 17.20
C ARG A 558 -22.99 0.01 18.72
N SER A 559 -21.77 -0.22 19.23
CA SER A 559 -21.47 -0.43 20.65
C SER A 559 -21.31 0.86 21.46
N GLY A 560 -21.23 2.03 20.81
CA GLY A 560 -21.24 3.33 21.50
C GLY A 560 -22.48 3.53 22.37
N ILE A 561 -23.59 2.86 22.03
CA ILE A 561 -24.82 2.87 22.81
C ILE A 561 -24.66 2.08 24.13
N LEU A 562 -23.95 0.95 24.13
CA LEU A 562 -23.62 0.19 25.37
C LEU A 562 -22.88 1.09 26.37
N ALA A 563 -21.90 1.84 25.89
CA ALA A 563 -21.11 2.74 26.71
C ALA A 563 -21.91 3.91 27.30
N ALA A 564 -22.99 4.34 26.65
CA ALA A 564 -23.82 5.45 27.09
C ALA A 564 -24.74 5.08 28.26
N PHE A 565 -25.11 3.81 28.39
CA PHE A 565 -26.05 3.32 29.41
C PHE A 565 -25.39 2.49 30.52
N ALA A 566 -24.16 2.02 30.32
CA ALA A 566 -23.37 1.33 31.33
C ALA A 566 -22.67 2.31 32.29
N HIS A 567 -22.48 1.87 33.53
CA HIS A 567 -21.49 2.47 34.43
C HIS A 567 -20.16 1.76 34.23
N GLN A 568 -19.09 2.51 33.95
CA GLN A 568 -17.76 1.93 33.85
C GLN A 568 -17.18 1.71 35.25
N GLU A 569 -16.76 0.48 35.53
CA GLU A 569 -16.08 0.11 36.77
C GLU A 569 -14.79 -0.66 36.41
N GLY A 570 -13.65 0.02 36.48
CA GLY A 570 -12.39 -0.54 36.00
C GLY A 570 -12.42 -0.86 34.49
N ASP A 571 -12.19 -2.14 34.17
CA ASP A 571 -12.17 -2.68 32.81
C ASP A 571 -13.53 -3.28 32.36
N GLU A 572 -14.59 -3.05 33.15
CA GLU A 572 -15.91 -3.66 32.95
C GLU A 572 -16.99 -2.60 32.73
N LEU A 573 -18.04 -2.98 32.01
CA LEU A 573 -19.26 -2.19 31.85
C LEU A 573 -20.38 -2.81 32.68
N ARG A 574 -20.81 -2.10 33.72
CA ARG A 574 -21.84 -2.54 34.64
C ARG A 574 -23.21 -1.99 34.25
N PHE A 575 -24.19 -2.90 34.13
CA PHE A 575 -25.59 -2.58 33.92
C PHE A 575 -26.37 -2.96 35.18
N ALA A 576 -27.27 -2.09 35.65
CA ALA A 576 -28.19 -2.47 36.71
C ALA A 576 -29.07 -3.63 36.24
N ARG A 577 -29.52 -4.50 37.15
CA ARG A 577 -30.39 -5.63 36.79
C ARG A 577 -31.68 -5.19 36.09
N SER A 578 -32.20 -4.02 36.45
CA SER A 578 -33.33 -3.38 35.76
C SER A 578 -33.04 -3.01 34.30
N GLN A 579 -31.78 -2.79 33.93
CA GLN A 579 -31.36 -2.52 32.56
C GLN A 579 -31.09 -3.81 31.74
N GLY A 580 -31.34 -5.00 32.30
CA GLY A 580 -31.06 -6.27 31.62
C GLY A 580 -31.74 -6.40 30.25
N PHE A 581 -32.96 -5.85 30.09
CA PHE A 581 -33.66 -5.83 28.79
C PHE A 581 -32.94 -4.98 27.75
N LEU A 582 -32.38 -3.84 28.18
CA LEU A 582 -31.62 -2.95 27.32
C LEU A 582 -30.31 -3.62 26.94
N LEU A 583 -29.64 -4.25 27.90
CA LEU A 583 -28.43 -5.02 27.65
C LEU A 583 -28.68 -6.12 26.61
N ASP A 584 -29.75 -6.91 26.74
CA ASP A 584 -30.09 -7.96 25.76
C ASP A 584 -30.31 -7.40 24.35
N ALA A 585 -31.07 -6.30 24.22
CA ALA A 585 -31.30 -5.64 22.94
C ALA A 585 -30.01 -5.10 22.32
N LEU A 586 -29.11 -4.55 23.14
CA LEU A 586 -27.83 -4.01 22.68
C LEU A 586 -26.84 -5.11 22.29
N LEU A 587 -26.82 -6.24 23.00
CA LEU A 587 -26.03 -7.41 22.61
C LEU A 587 -26.51 -7.97 21.27
N ALA A 588 -27.84 -8.06 21.07
CA ALA A 588 -28.41 -8.47 19.78
C ALA A 588 -28.04 -7.50 18.64
N ALA A 589 -28.07 -6.19 18.89
CA ALA A 589 -27.69 -5.17 17.90
C ALA A 589 -26.19 -5.15 17.57
N ALA A 590 -25.34 -5.65 18.48
CA ALA A 590 -23.90 -5.70 18.28
C ALA A 590 -23.45 -6.83 17.33
N GLU A 591 -24.35 -7.76 16.94
CA GLU A 591 -24.05 -8.93 16.09
C GLU A 591 -22.88 -9.80 16.62
N VAL A 592 -22.60 -9.72 17.92
CA VAL A 592 -21.65 -10.57 18.62
C VAL A 592 -22.44 -11.55 19.46
N GLU A 593 -22.10 -12.84 19.42
CA GLU A 593 -22.69 -13.84 20.30
C GLU A 593 -21.87 -13.89 21.60
N PRO A 594 -22.35 -13.31 22.72
CA PRO A 594 -21.60 -13.27 23.96
C PRO A 594 -21.61 -14.62 24.68
N GLU A 595 -20.56 -14.89 25.44
CA GLU A 595 -20.57 -15.95 26.45
C GLU A 595 -21.45 -15.51 27.63
N LEU A 596 -22.59 -16.17 27.80
CA LEU A 596 -23.53 -15.86 28.87
C LEU A 596 -23.32 -16.80 30.04
N ASP A 597 -23.34 -16.25 31.25
CA ASP A 597 -23.49 -17.07 32.44
C ASP A 597 -24.93 -17.60 32.60
N ALA A 598 -25.11 -18.53 33.54
CA ALA A 598 -26.42 -19.13 33.79
C ALA A 598 -27.46 -18.09 34.24
N GLY A 599 -27.04 -17.05 34.97
CA GLY A 599 -27.93 -16.01 35.49
C GLY A 599 -28.55 -15.15 34.39
N PHE A 600 -27.74 -14.70 33.43
CA PHE A 600 -28.23 -13.88 32.33
C PHE A 600 -28.98 -14.72 31.30
N ALA A 601 -28.56 -15.97 31.06
CA ALA A 601 -29.29 -16.90 30.23
C ALA A 601 -30.73 -17.15 30.75
N GLU A 602 -30.87 -17.34 32.06
CA GLU A 602 -32.18 -17.46 32.71
C GLU A 602 -32.99 -16.16 32.60
N PHE A 603 -32.37 -15.00 32.81
CA PHE A 603 -33.03 -13.70 32.61
C PHE A 603 -33.58 -13.54 31.18
N ARG A 604 -32.80 -13.88 30.16
CA ARG A 604 -33.25 -13.86 28.75
C ARG A 604 -34.42 -14.81 28.51
N HIS A 605 -34.34 -16.01 29.08
CA HIS A 605 -35.41 -17.00 28.96
C HIS A 605 -36.71 -16.49 29.60
N GLN A 606 -36.63 -15.92 30.81
CA GLN A 606 -37.77 -15.32 31.50
C GLN A 606 -38.37 -14.14 30.70
N LEU A 607 -37.52 -13.27 30.15
CA LEU A 607 -37.96 -12.13 29.34
C LEU A 607 -38.70 -12.58 28.07
N ALA A 608 -38.20 -13.61 27.40
CA ALA A 608 -38.83 -14.15 26.18
C ALA A 608 -40.20 -14.79 26.43
N HIS A 609 -40.47 -15.27 27.65
CA HIS A 609 -41.72 -15.93 28.04
C HIS A 609 -42.61 -15.06 28.95
N PHE A 610 -42.29 -13.77 29.10
CA PHE A 610 -43.05 -12.87 29.95
C PHE A 610 -44.33 -12.39 29.26
N GLU A 611 -45.49 -12.89 29.70
CA GLU A 611 -46.81 -12.54 29.14
C GLU A 611 -47.51 -11.40 29.91
N GLY A 612 -46.89 -10.88 30.98
CA GLY A 612 -47.42 -9.83 31.84
C GLY A 612 -47.63 -10.26 33.28
N ILE A 613 -48.06 -9.31 34.13
CA ILE A 613 -48.24 -9.54 35.57
C ILE A 613 -49.70 -9.92 35.85
N ALA A 614 -49.92 -11.17 36.26
CA ALA A 614 -51.23 -11.66 36.66
C ALA A 614 -51.51 -11.40 38.16
N PRO A 615 -52.75 -11.06 38.55
CA PRO A 615 -53.11 -10.94 39.96
C PRO A 615 -52.98 -12.30 40.68
N VAL A 616 -52.49 -12.28 41.91
CA VAL A 616 -52.29 -13.48 42.74
C VAL A 616 -53.24 -13.44 43.94
N HIS A 617 -53.87 -14.58 44.23
CA HIS A 617 -54.72 -14.73 45.41
C HIS A 617 -53.90 -14.79 46.70
N GLU A 618 -54.45 -14.24 47.77
CA GLU A 618 -53.93 -14.38 49.12
C GLU A 618 -53.80 -15.85 49.54
N PRO A 619 -52.77 -16.23 50.31
CA PRO A 619 -52.58 -17.61 50.76
C PRO A 619 -53.68 -18.02 51.76
N ASP A 620 -54.02 -19.31 51.79
CA ASP A 620 -55.13 -19.84 52.62
C ASP A 620 -55.00 -19.55 54.14
N SER A 621 -53.77 -19.34 54.63
CA SER A 621 -53.50 -19.01 56.03
C SER A 621 -53.55 -17.52 56.34
N PHE A 622 -53.77 -16.67 55.33
CA PHE A 622 -54.04 -15.24 55.48
C PHE A 622 -55.48 -15.01 55.95
N VAL A 623 -55.65 -14.18 56.97
CA VAL A 623 -56.95 -13.87 57.58
C VAL A 623 -57.46 -12.55 57.03
N GLY A 624 -58.31 -12.63 56.02
CA GLY A 624 -58.89 -11.48 55.34
C GLY A 624 -59.12 -11.78 53.86
N THR A 625 -59.66 -10.83 53.11
CA THR A 625 -59.80 -10.94 51.65
C THR A 625 -59.13 -9.74 51.00
N LEU A 626 -58.15 -10.00 50.13
CA LEU A 626 -57.48 -8.95 49.39
C LEU A 626 -58.41 -8.38 48.32
N ARG A 627 -58.41 -7.05 48.19
CA ARG A 627 -59.09 -6.36 47.08
C ARG A 627 -58.36 -6.65 45.78
N GLU A 628 -59.04 -6.50 44.65
CA GLU A 628 -58.48 -6.79 43.32
C GLU A 628 -57.13 -6.10 43.07
N TYR A 629 -57.02 -4.80 43.35
CA TYR A 629 -55.74 -4.07 43.21
C TYR A 629 -54.64 -4.58 44.15
N GLN A 630 -54.99 -5.10 45.34
CA GLN A 630 -54.03 -5.70 46.28
C GLN A 630 -53.54 -7.07 45.78
N ARG A 631 -54.39 -7.81 45.07
CA ARG A 631 -53.99 -9.05 44.37
C ARG A 631 -53.07 -8.76 43.19
N HIS A 632 -53.29 -7.65 42.48
CA HIS A 632 -52.34 -7.16 41.48
C HIS A 632 -50.98 -6.80 42.10
N ALA A 633 -50.97 -6.13 43.26
CA ALA A 633 -49.73 -5.85 43.98
C ALA A 633 -48.99 -7.13 44.39
N LEU A 634 -49.72 -8.17 44.85
CA LEU A 634 -49.13 -9.48 45.17
C LEU A 634 -48.52 -10.16 43.93
N GLY A 635 -49.20 -10.07 42.78
CA GLY A 635 -48.64 -10.49 41.48
C GLY A 635 -47.40 -9.71 41.09
N TRP A 636 -47.38 -8.40 41.32
CA TRP A 636 -46.21 -7.55 41.06
C TRP A 636 -45.02 -7.90 41.95
N PHE A 637 -45.23 -8.18 43.24
CA PHE A 637 -44.16 -8.67 44.12
C PHE A 637 -43.58 -10.01 43.64
N ARG A 638 -44.44 -10.91 43.15
CA ARG A 638 -44.00 -12.17 42.56
C ARG A 638 -43.13 -11.92 41.32
N PHE A 639 -43.55 -11.04 40.42
CA PHE A 639 -42.77 -10.61 39.27
C PHE A 639 -41.39 -10.05 39.69
N LEU A 640 -41.35 -9.11 40.64
CA LEU A 640 -40.10 -8.56 41.12
C LEU A 640 -39.17 -9.65 41.67
N ARG A 641 -39.71 -10.60 42.43
CA ARG A 641 -38.94 -11.73 42.96
C ARG A 641 -38.40 -12.63 41.84
N GLU A 642 -39.23 -13.00 40.87
CA GLU A 642 -38.85 -13.89 39.77
C GLU A 642 -37.74 -13.29 38.89
N PHE A 643 -37.79 -11.97 38.64
CA PHE A 643 -36.75 -11.24 37.90
C PHE A 643 -35.59 -10.73 38.79
N HIS A 644 -35.64 -11.02 40.09
CA HIS A 644 -34.75 -10.50 41.15
C HIS A 644 -34.57 -8.97 41.15
N LEU A 645 -35.66 -8.25 40.94
CA LEU A 645 -35.72 -6.79 40.97
C LEU A 645 -36.14 -6.28 42.36
N GLY A 646 -35.61 -5.13 42.75
CA GLY A 646 -36.20 -4.31 43.80
C GLY A 646 -37.40 -3.50 43.28
N GLY A 647 -38.23 -2.99 44.18
CA GLY A 647 -39.38 -2.17 43.79
C GLY A 647 -39.77 -1.15 44.86
N CYS A 648 -40.37 -0.05 44.41
CA CYS A 648 -40.99 0.96 45.26
C CYS A 648 -42.51 0.86 45.12
N LEU A 649 -43.19 0.38 46.17
CA LEU A 649 -44.65 0.35 46.22
C LEU A 649 -45.18 1.72 46.66
N ALA A 650 -45.45 2.59 45.69
CA ALA A 650 -45.87 3.97 45.89
C ALA A 650 -47.41 4.16 45.82
N ASP A 651 -48.18 3.19 46.30
CA ASP A 651 -49.64 3.29 46.41
C ASP A 651 -50.06 4.45 47.34
N ASP A 652 -51.19 5.10 47.04
CA ASP A 652 -51.77 6.16 47.88
C ASP A 652 -51.96 5.73 49.35
N MET A 653 -51.92 6.69 50.26
CA MET A 653 -52.17 6.45 51.68
C MET A 653 -53.57 5.86 51.89
N GLY A 654 -53.65 4.80 52.71
CA GLY A 654 -54.92 4.12 53.02
C GLY A 654 -55.30 2.97 52.07
N LEU A 655 -54.53 2.70 51.01
CA LEU A 655 -54.78 1.54 50.13
C LEU A 655 -54.36 0.17 50.73
N GLY A 656 -53.76 0.18 51.93
CA GLY A 656 -53.40 -1.03 52.67
C GLY A 656 -52.08 -1.67 52.23
N LYS A 657 -51.03 -0.86 52.01
CA LYS A 657 -49.68 -1.33 51.67
C LYS A 657 -49.14 -2.37 52.67
N THR A 658 -49.35 -2.12 53.96
CA THR A 658 -48.97 -3.06 55.04
C THR A 658 -49.60 -4.42 54.84
N VAL A 659 -50.91 -4.47 54.55
CA VAL A 659 -51.66 -5.71 54.30
C VAL A 659 -51.12 -6.46 53.08
N GLN A 660 -50.77 -5.74 52.01
CA GLN A 660 -50.15 -6.33 50.82
C GLN A 660 -48.78 -6.97 51.14
N VAL A 661 -47.94 -6.30 51.93
CA VAL A 661 -46.63 -6.84 52.36
C VAL A 661 -46.81 -8.03 53.30
N LEU A 662 -47.78 -8.00 54.22
CA LEU A 662 -48.06 -9.14 55.09
C LEU A 662 -48.53 -10.37 54.31
N ALA A 663 -49.34 -10.18 53.25
CA ALA A 663 -49.73 -11.25 52.35
C ALA A 663 -48.52 -11.84 51.61
N LEU A 664 -47.59 -11.01 51.15
CA LEU A 664 -46.32 -11.44 50.55
C LEU A 664 -45.49 -12.30 51.52
N LEU A 665 -45.28 -11.82 52.75
CA LEU A 665 -44.49 -12.53 53.75
C LEU A 665 -45.14 -13.85 54.17
N GLU A 666 -46.47 -13.90 54.28
CA GLU A 666 -47.20 -15.12 54.60
C GLU A 666 -47.13 -16.14 53.45
N GLN A 667 -47.24 -15.68 52.19
CA GLN A 667 -47.06 -16.54 51.03
C GLN A 667 -45.66 -17.14 51.00
N GLN A 668 -44.64 -16.30 51.26
CA GLN A 668 -43.25 -16.74 51.34
C GLN A 668 -43.03 -17.79 52.45
N ARG A 669 -43.66 -17.61 53.62
CA ARG A 669 -43.58 -18.57 54.74
C ARG A 669 -44.06 -19.96 54.31
N LEU A 670 -45.12 -20.03 53.51
CA LEU A 670 -45.65 -21.29 52.98
C LEU A 670 -44.75 -21.89 51.90
N GLU A 671 -44.24 -21.07 50.98
CA GLU A 671 -43.42 -21.53 49.85
C GLU A 671 -42.05 -22.07 50.27
N LEU A 672 -41.38 -21.40 51.22
CA LEU A 672 -40.00 -21.75 51.62
C LEU A 672 -39.91 -22.74 52.78
N GLY A 673 -40.99 -22.94 53.56
CA GLY A 673 -41.01 -23.86 54.69
C GLY A 673 -39.84 -23.63 55.65
N ASP A 674 -39.06 -24.68 55.95
CA ASP A 674 -37.92 -24.60 56.87
C ASP A 674 -36.66 -23.93 56.28
N GLN A 675 -36.62 -23.68 54.97
CA GLN A 675 -35.51 -22.97 54.32
C GLN A 675 -35.64 -21.44 54.39
N ARG A 676 -36.70 -20.93 55.01
CA ARG A 676 -36.99 -19.50 55.08
C ARG A 676 -35.96 -18.74 55.93
N ARG A 677 -35.65 -17.53 55.47
CA ARG A 677 -34.84 -16.54 56.19
C ARG A 677 -35.75 -15.45 56.79
N PRO A 678 -35.36 -14.80 57.90
CA PRO A 678 -36.16 -13.71 58.47
C PRO A 678 -36.30 -12.56 57.47
N SER A 679 -37.42 -11.85 57.51
CA SER A 679 -37.60 -10.58 56.80
C SER A 679 -37.49 -9.42 57.76
N LEU A 680 -36.76 -8.38 57.38
CA LEU A 680 -36.57 -7.16 58.16
C LEU A 680 -37.55 -6.09 57.69
N VAL A 681 -38.34 -5.55 58.62
CA VAL A 681 -39.27 -4.46 58.36
C VAL A 681 -38.84 -3.25 59.18
N VAL A 682 -38.51 -2.16 58.49
CA VAL A 682 -37.96 -0.94 59.09
C VAL A 682 -38.99 0.16 58.98
N VAL A 683 -39.45 0.64 60.12
CA VAL A 683 -40.59 1.56 60.20
C VAL A 683 -40.26 2.78 61.07
N PRO A 684 -40.98 3.90 60.92
CA PRO A 684 -41.01 4.94 61.94
C PRO A 684 -41.41 4.37 63.30
N ARG A 685 -40.86 4.92 64.39
CA ARG A 685 -41.11 4.41 65.75
C ARG A 685 -42.60 4.36 66.12
N SER A 686 -43.41 5.28 65.59
CA SER A 686 -44.86 5.33 65.79
C SER A 686 -45.61 4.15 65.16
N LEU A 687 -45.04 3.50 64.13
CA LEU A 687 -45.71 2.46 63.35
C LEU A 687 -45.36 1.03 63.79
N VAL A 688 -44.40 0.85 64.71
CA VAL A 688 -43.97 -0.47 65.21
C VAL A 688 -45.16 -1.27 65.76
N PHE A 689 -45.94 -0.66 66.66
CA PHE A 689 -47.11 -1.32 67.25
C PHE A 689 -48.18 -1.65 66.21
N ASN A 690 -48.34 -0.78 65.21
CA ASN A 690 -49.32 -0.98 64.14
C ASN A 690 -48.96 -2.20 63.28
N TRP A 691 -47.70 -2.29 62.83
CA TRP A 691 -47.21 -3.43 62.05
C TRP A 691 -47.36 -4.76 62.80
N ILE A 692 -47.05 -4.79 64.09
CA ILE A 692 -47.21 -6.00 64.92
C ILE A 692 -48.69 -6.36 65.10
N ALA A 693 -49.56 -5.37 65.31
CA ALA A 693 -51.00 -5.59 65.45
C ALA A 693 -51.63 -6.09 64.14
N GLU A 694 -51.27 -5.50 63.00
CA GLU A 694 -51.73 -5.93 61.68
C GLU A 694 -51.20 -7.33 61.33
N ALA A 695 -49.93 -7.64 61.61
CA ALA A 695 -49.39 -8.98 61.42
C ALA A 695 -50.18 -10.02 62.23
N ARG A 696 -50.48 -9.74 63.50
CA ARG A 696 -51.32 -10.62 64.34
C ARG A 696 -52.74 -10.78 63.83
N HIS A 697 -53.29 -9.77 63.16
CA HIS A 697 -54.64 -9.81 62.63
C HIS A 697 -54.73 -10.54 61.30
N PHE A 698 -53.93 -10.13 60.31
CA PHE A 698 -54.00 -10.60 58.93
C PHE A 698 -53.14 -11.85 58.66
N ALA A 699 -52.06 -12.05 59.40
CA ALA A 699 -51.14 -13.17 59.22
C ALA A 699 -50.72 -13.78 60.57
N PRO A 700 -51.67 -14.32 61.36
CA PRO A 700 -51.42 -14.79 62.73
C PRO A 700 -50.42 -15.95 62.84
N ARG A 701 -50.07 -16.59 61.72
CA ARG A 701 -49.06 -17.65 61.64
C ARG A 701 -47.63 -17.13 61.39
N LEU A 702 -47.46 -15.85 61.04
CA LEU A 702 -46.14 -15.22 60.97
C LEU A 702 -45.61 -14.97 62.39
N THR A 703 -44.45 -15.53 62.69
CA THR A 703 -43.72 -15.25 63.93
C THR A 703 -43.02 -13.90 63.83
N THR A 704 -43.48 -12.94 64.64
CA THR A 704 -42.98 -11.56 64.64
C THR A 704 -42.10 -11.24 65.86
N LEU A 705 -40.98 -10.55 65.65
CA LEU A 705 -40.12 -10.01 66.72
C LEU A 705 -40.11 -8.48 66.70
N ASP A 706 -40.38 -7.85 67.84
CA ASP A 706 -40.16 -6.42 68.06
C ASP A 706 -38.71 -6.18 68.48
N TYR A 707 -37.87 -5.75 67.53
CA TYR A 707 -36.46 -5.44 67.76
C TYR A 707 -36.24 -3.96 68.10
N THR A 708 -37.06 -3.38 68.98
CA THR A 708 -36.91 -1.97 69.41
C THR A 708 -36.70 -1.79 70.91
N GLY A 709 -36.93 -2.84 71.70
CA GLY A 709 -36.89 -2.82 73.15
C GLY A 709 -35.50 -2.64 73.78
N ALA A 710 -35.48 -2.40 75.10
CA ALA A 710 -34.24 -2.28 75.88
C ALA A 710 -33.43 -3.59 75.92
N GLN A 711 -34.12 -4.74 75.88
CA GLN A 711 -33.54 -6.09 75.89
C GLN A 711 -33.21 -6.63 74.49
N ARG A 712 -33.34 -5.83 73.43
CA ARG A 712 -33.19 -6.31 72.04
C ARG A 712 -31.87 -7.03 71.74
N LYS A 713 -30.77 -6.63 72.39
CA LYS A 713 -29.46 -7.31 72.23
C LYS A 713 -29.47 -8.76 72.74
N GLU A 714 -30.24 -9.05 73.78
CA GLU A 714 -30.41 -10.41 74.30
C GLU A 714 -31.30 -11.24 73.34
N GLU A 715 -32.26 -10.59 72.69
CA GLU A 715 -33.18 -11.20 71.72
C GLU A 715 -32.60 -11.35 70.30
N GLN A 716 -31.40 -10.83 70.04
CA GLN A 716 -30.73 -10.90 68.74
C GLN A 716 -30.59 -12.36 68.25
N SER A 717 -30.34 -13.30 69.16
CA SER A 717 -30.26 -14.73 68.86
C SER A 717 -31.57 -15.31 68.30
N ARG A 718 -32.71 -14.69 68.61
CA ARG A 718 -34.05 -15.09 68.16
C ARG A 718 -34.40 -14.58 66.77
N ILE A 719 -33.64 -13.63 66.21
CA ILE A 719 -33.91 -13.07 64.86
C ILE A 719 -34.01 -14.19 63.82
N ARG A 720 -33.10 -15.17 63.85
CA ARG A 720 -33.10 -16.29 62.90
C ARG A 720 -34.25 -17.28 63.09
N GLN A 721 -35.00 -17.18 64.19
CA GLN A 721 -36.12 -18.06 64.54
C GLN A 721 -37.48 -17.43 64.22
N CYS A 722 -37.49 -16.19 63.74
CA CYS A 722 -38.70 -15.45 63.43
C CYS A 722 -38.84 -15.26 61.91
N ASP A 723 -40.08 -15.12 61.45
CA ASP A 723 -40.40 -14.86 60.05
C ASP A 723 -40.24 -13.37 59.71
N MET A 724 -40.59 -12.51 60.67
CA MET A 724 -40.61 -11.07 60.50
C MET A 724 -40.00 -10.37 61.72
N VAL A 725 -39.04 -9.48 61.49
CA VAL A 725 -38.43 -8.64 62.52
C VAL A 725 -38.76 -7.19 62.24
N VAL A 726 -39.43 -6.53 63.19
CA VAL A 726 -39.78 -5.11 63.09
C VAL A 726 -38.76 -4.30 63.86
N THR A 727 -38.15 -3.31 63.21
CA THR A 727 -37.20 -2.39 63.81
C THR A 727 -37.50 -0.95 63.38
N THR A 728 -36.74 0.01 63.90
CA THR A 728 -36.82 1.40 63.47
C THR A 728 -35.54 1.84 62.78
N TYR A 729 -35.62 2.86 61.92
CA TYR A 729 -34.45 3.44 61.26
C TYR A 729 -33.31 3.81 62.23
N GLY A 730 -33.66 4.34 63.41
CA GLY A 730 -32.67 4.68 64.44
C GLY A 730 -31.97 3.47 65.05
N ILE A 731 -32.70 2.37 65.27
CA ILE A 731 -32.13 1.12 65.81
C ILE A 731 -31.32 0.40 64.73
N LEU A 732 -31.82 0.33 63.49
CA LEU A 732 -31.08 -0.24 62.36
C LEU A 732 -29.69 0.40 62.25
N ARG A 733 -29.60 1.74 62.21
CA ARG A 733 -28.32 2.44 62.12
C ARG A 733 -27.38 2.16 63.30
N ARG A 734 -27.94 2.01 64.50
CA ARG A 734 -27.17 1.78 65.73
C ARG A 734 -26.59 0.36 65.79
N ASP A 735 -27.37 -0.62 65.35
CA ASP A 735 -27.05 -2.04 65.48
C ASP A 735 -26.66 -2.67 64.11
N ILE A 736 -26.30 -1.85 63.11
CA ILE A 736 -26.03 -2.30 61.74
C ILE A 736 -24.87 -3.29 61.63
N LEU A 737 -23.83 -3.14 62.48
CA LEU A 737 -22.67 -4.04 62.48
C LEU A 737 -23.06 -5.48 62.82
N ASP A 738 -24.11 -5.64 63.61
CA ASP A 738 -24.65 -6.92 64.04
C ASP A 738 -25.67 -7.45 63.04
N LEU A 739 -26.54 -6.58 62.52
CA LEU A 739 -27.62 -6.95 61.60
C LEU A 739 -27.12 -7.33 60.20
N LYS A 740 -26.01 -6.75 59.73
CA LYS A 740 -25.44 -7.06 58.40
C LYS A 740 -24.92 -8.50 58.27
N GLU A 741 -24.66 -9.18 59.40
CA GLU A 741 -24.18 -10.57 59.45
C GLU A 741 -25.34 -11.59 59.36
N ILE A 742 -26.57 -11.11 59.19
CA ILE A 742 -27.77 -11.93 59.07
C ILE A 742 -28.29 -11.79 57.64
N ASP A 743 -28.40 -12.92 56.96
CA ASP A 743 -29.07 -12.99 55.67
C ASP A 743 -30.59 -12.84 55.86
N PHE A 744 -31.14 -11.70 55.42
CA PHE A 744 -32.57 -11.48 55.38
C PHE A 744 -33.15 -11.89 54.03
N GLN A 745 -34.40 -12.38 54.02
CA GLN A 745 -35.09 -12.61 52.75
C GLN A 745 -35.50 -11.28 52.11
N TYR A 746 -36.24 -10.47 52.87
CA TYR A 746 -36.71 -9.16 52.44
C TYR A 746 -36.24 -8.09 53.42
N VAL A 747 -35.97 -6.92 52.88
CA VAL A 747 -35.84 -5.69 53.65
C VAL A 747 -36.93 -4.74 53.16
N VAL A 748 -37.93 -4.50 54.00
CA VAL A 748 -39.05 -3.61 53.71
C VAL A 748 -38.82 -2.29 54.46
N LEU A 749 -38.79 -1.19 53.72
CA LEU A 749 -38.62 0.15 54.27
C LEU A 749 -39.95 0.89 54.17
N ASP A 750 -40.61 1.10 55.31
CA ASP A 750 -41.87 1.83 55.36
C ASP A 750 -41.61 3.33 55.61
N GLU A 751 -42.39 4.19 54.97
CA GLU A 751 -42.22 5.65 55.00
C GLU A 751 -40.78 6.09 54.66
N ALA A 752 -40.20 5.48 53.60
CA ALA A 752 -38.83 5.71 53.11
C ALA A 752 -38.75 6.95 52.19
N GLN A 753 -39.20 8.09 52.71
CA GLN A 753 -39.29 9.39 52.02
C GLN A 753 -38.10 10.32 52.29
#